data_AF-A0AAE0B8G2-F1
#
_entry.id   AF-A0AAE0B8G2-F1
#
_cell.length_a   1.000
_cell.length_b   1.000
_cell.length_c   1.000
_cell.angle_alpha   90.00
_cell.angle_beta   90.00
_cell.angle_gamma   90.00
#
_symmetry.space_group_name_H-M   'P 1'
#
loop_
_entity.id
_entity.type
_entity.pdbx_description
1 polymer ?
#
loop_
_entity_poly.entity_id
_entity_poly.type
_entity_poly.pdbx_seq_one_letter_code
_entity_poly.pdbx_strand_id
1 'polypeptide(L)'
;MTSQTSILYFLLFQLIIIVSHPCHRFLTHAAGGRWQFLQRSIGISAMHMQLLNNDRVIMFDRTDFGKSNISLPDGKCRKDSTGNKVDCTAHSVEYDVLSNTFRPLMVQSNVWCSSGAVMPDGSLIQTGGYKEGDRRIRIFKPCSECDWVEVENGLAVTRWYATNHILPEGRQIVIGGTMQFNYEFIPKNGDPILYSLPFLAQTSDRGVENNLYPFVFLIGDGNLFIFANNRAILFDYSNSEVVKNYPTTPGGDPRCYPSTGSAVLLPLKNLQASSVEAEVLVCGGATKGSVAQAKKGIFVNALDTCGRIKITDTNPQWVMETMPQARVMGDMILLPNGNVLIINGGAAGVAGWELGRNPVLNPVLYRPDDKLGSRFELQNPTTIPRMYHSTALLLRDGRVLVGGSNPHNYYNFTGVLYPTELSLEAFSPAYLNPENSSLRPKIVLPASYAKLNYNQNLEVRFTVARTVALDKLSVTMVAPSFTTHSFSMNHRLLVLGSEKVIGIGNNTYAVQVTTPGSGGVLRDLNGKGACLFSSFIGILDSNTAELMAIWKACALCASRRDLKGTKISIANNFKVAVSWILNEDFGSFKHVKTIYDIRSMLCSLGNMDVVFNSRATNSFADMLAKKGSGSSNKNDVPEINSLLGLVSAHNYHRLLTMQTVNDRRNRIRIIKPCSDNECDWVEFENVLAVKRWYATNHILSDGRQIVIGGIDQFKYEFLLKKGAPNLYTLPFLKETRDTPNIQNNLYPYVFLIGDGNLFIFANNRSILFDYSNSNVVKTYPDMPSGDPRCYPSTGSAVLLPLKNLQAPFVEAEVLVCCGGSPKGSAAKAKNKKKSYICRSIGYLRAHQNN
;
A
#
# COMPACT_ATOMS: atom_id res chain seq x y z
N MET A 1 -3.40 70.33 62.60
CA MET A 1 -2.66 69.84 61.42
C MET A 1 -2.63 68.31 61.45
N THR A 2 -3.71 67.66 61.02
CA THR A 2 -3.94 66.22 61.30
C THR A 2 -4.62 65.46 60.14
N SER A 3 -4.72 66.08 58.96
CA SER A 3 -5.36 65.50 57.77
C SER A 3 -4.34 65.03 56.71
N GLN A 4 -3.29 65.82 56.46
CA GLN A 4 -2.27 65.51 55.44
C GLN A 4 -1.44 64.26 55.75
N THR A 5 -1.20 63.93 57.02
CA THR A 5 -0.46 62.73 57.43
C THR A 5 -1.22 61.45 57.07
N SER A 6 -2.54 61.38 57.30
CA SER A 6 -3.35 60.21 56.97
C SER A 6 -3.36 59.92 55.46
N ILE A 7 -3.41 60.95 54.62
CA ILE A 7 -3.35 60.80 53.16
C ILE A 7 -1.99 60.23 52.73
N LEU A 8 -0.89 60.70 53.33
CA LEU A 8 0.45 60.20 53.02
C LEU A 8 0.63 58.71 53.42
N TYR A 9 0.12 58.32 54.60
CA TYR A 9 0.11 56.91 55.01
C TYR A 9 -0.78 56.04 54.11
N PHE A 10 -1.94 56.53 53.67
CA PHE A 10 -2.82 55.78 52.76
C PHE A 10 -2.18 55.56 51.39
N LEU A 11 -1.47 56.57 50.86
CA LEU A 11 -0.72 56.47 49.60
C LEU A 11 0.50 55.54 49.74
N LEU A 12 1.24 55.58 50.86
CA LEU A 12 2.32 54.64 51.13
C LEU A 12 1.82 53.20 51.27
N PHE A 13 0.66 52.97 51.90
CA PHE A 13 0.07 51.64 52.04
C PHE A 13 -0.42 51.10 50.68
N GLN A 14 -1.02 51.95 49.84
CA GLN A 14 -1.34 51.62 48.44
C GLN A 14 -0.07 51.26 47.64
N LEU A 15 1.01 52.04 47.78
CA LEU A 15 2.28 51.77 47.10
C LEU A 15 2.89 50.43 47.54
N ILE A 16 2.86 50.14 48.84
CA ILE A 16 3.32 48.85 49.38
C ILE A 16 2.48 47.71 48.83
N ILE A 17 1.14 47.81 48.76
CA ILE A 17 0.28 46.77 48.18
C ILE A 17 0.60 46.53 46.70
N ILE A 18 0.91 47.57 45.92
CA ILE A 18 1.28 47.48 44.50
C ILE A 18 2.67 46.83 44.31
N VAL A 19 3.59 46.99 45.27
CA VAL A 19 4.94 46.40 45.25
C VAL A 19 5.00 45.02 45.91
N SER A 20 4.10 44.72 46.86
CA SER A 20 4.05 43.45 47.61
C SER A 20 3.08 42.42 47.05
N HIS A 21 2.17 42.81 46.14
CA HIS A 21 1.69 41.84 45.17
C HIS A 21 2.89 41.36 44.37
N PRO A 22 3.12 40.03 44.24
CA PRO A 22 3.98 39.56 43.17
C PRO A 22 3.29 39.98 41.87
N CYS A 23 3.80 41.05 41.26
CA CYS A 23 3.61 41.27 39.85
C CYS A 23 4.28 40.07 39.18
N HIS A 24 3.50 39.02 38.97
CA HIS A 24 3.77 37.98 38.00
C HIS A 24 3.71 38.63 36.62
N ARG A 25 4.77 39.41 36.34
CA ARG A 25 5.52 39.23 35.11
C ARG A 25 5.80 37.74 35.02
N PHE A 26 4.84 37.03 34.43
CA PHE A 26 5.16 35.90 33.60
C PHE A 26 6.17 36.43 32.60
N LEU A 27 7.46 36.25 32.94
CA LEU A 27 8.47 35.95 31.94
C LEU A 27 7.88 34.76 31.19
N THR A 28 7.25 35.06 30.05
CA THR A 28 6.69 34.09 29.11
C THR A 28 7.85 33.38 28.44
N HIS A 29 8.56 32.59 29.24
CA HIS A 29 9.63 31.70 28.83
C HIS A 29 9.06 30.84 27.70
N ALA A 30 9.64 30.96 26.51
CA ALA A 30 8.99 30.54 25.28
C ALA A 30 8.66 29.04 25.35
N ALA A 31 7.36 28.71 25.31
CA ALA A 31 6.85 27.35 25.51
C ALA A 31 7.25 26.35 24.41
N GLY A 32 7.92 26.81 23.35
CA GLY A 32 8.44 25.97 22.29
C GLY A 32 9.60 25.07 22.74
N GLY A 33 9.79 23.95 22.04
CA GLY A 33 10.95 23.08 22.21
C GLY A 33 12.30 23.75 21.89
N ARG A 34 13.40 23.07 22.20
CA ARG A 34 14.78 23.60 22.13
C ARG A 34 15.63 22.87 21.09
N TRP A 35 16.36 23.63 20.27
CA TRP A 35 17.35 23.09 19.33
C TRP A 35 18.68 22.75 20.01
N GLN A 36 19.33 21.71 19.52
CA GLN A 36 20.69 21.28 19.91
C GLN A 36 21.49 20.99 18.64
N PHE A 37 22.62 21.68 18.46
CA PHE A 37 23.59 21.32 17.42
C PHE A 37 24.33 20.03 17.81
N LEU A 38 24.51 19.10 16.87
CA LEU A 38 25.12 17.79 17.12
C LEU A 38 26.44 17.63 16.36
N GLN A 39 26.42 17.85 15.06
CA GLN A 39 27.58 17.69 14.17
C GLN A 39 27.71 18.86 13.21
N ARG A 40 28.93 19.35 13.01
CA ARG A 40 29.21 20.41 12.02
C ARG A 40 29.21 19.90 10.58
N SER A 41 29.61 18.65 10.38
CA SER A 41 29.52 17.96 9.09
C SER A 41 29.56 16.46 9.34
N ILE A 42 28.65 15.70 8.71
CA ILE A 42 28.77 14.24 8.55
C ILE A 42 29.39 13.86 7.19
N GLY A 43 29.96 14.83 6.47
CA GLY A 43 30.54 14.68 5.14
C GLY A 43 29.54 14.70 3.97
N ILE A 44 28.28 14.33 4.21
CA ILE A 44 27.19 14.26 3.21
C ILE A 44 25.97 15.10 3.62
N SER A 45 25.09 15.44 2.66
CA SER A 45 23.77 15.99 2.98
C SER A 45 22.82 14.82 3.29
N ALA A 46 22.20 14.82 4.46
CA ALA A 46 21.30 13.74 4.89
C ALA A 46 19.92 13.79 4.18
N MET A 47 19.91 13.50 2.87
CA MET A 47 18.72 13.48 2.01
C MET A 47 17.74 12.35 2.34
N HIS A 48 18.24 11.23 2.87
CA HIS A 48 17.44 10.13 3.38
C HIS A 48 17.93 9.78 4.78
N MET A 49 17.02 9.40 5.68
CA MET A 49 17.33 8.90 7.02
C MET A 49 16.45 7.71 7.41
N GLN A 50 17.03 6.76 8.14
CA GLN A 50 16.31 5.67 8.82
C GLN A 50 16.94 5.39 10.19
N LEU A 51 16.14 5.42 11.26
CA LEU A 51 16.54 4.91 12.58
C LEU A 51 16.43 3.38 12.60
N LEU A 52 17.49 2.71 13.03
CA LEU A 52 17.55 1.25 13.23
C LEU A 52 17.22 0.86 14.68
N ASN A 53 17.06 -0.44 14.92
CA ASN A 53 16.76 -0.99 16.23
C ASN A 53 17.87 -0.80 17.28
N ASN A 54 19.12 -0.59 16.85
CA ASN A 54 20.33 -0.46 17.68
C ASN A 54 20.72 1.01 18.01
N ASP A 55 19.77 1.95 17.95
CA ASP A 55 20.00 3.40 18.16
C ASP A 55 20.93 4.07 17.15
N ARG A 56 21.19 3.44 16.00
CA ARG A 56 21.95 4.04 14.90
C ARG A 56 21.03 4.55 13.80
N VAL A 57 21.40 5.68 13.20
CA VAL A 57 20.69 6.27 12.06
C VAL A 57 21.53 6.10 10.82
N ILE A 58 20.98 5.41 9.82
CA ILE A 58 21.57 5.30 8.49
C ILE A 58 21.15 6.53 7.70
N MET A 59 22.13 7.21 7.11
CA MET A 59 21.93 8.39 6.27
C MET A 59 22.62 8.18 4.92
N PHE A 60 22.06 8.75 3.86
CA PHE A 60 22.70 8.72 2.54
C PHE A 60 22.26 9.81 1.58
N ASP A 61 23.20 10.14 0.70
CA ASP A 61 23.13 11.16 -0.34
C ASP A 61 23.44 10.54 -1.72
N ARG A 62 23.30 11.31 -2.80
CA ARG A 62 23.50 10.81 -4.17
C ARG A 62 24.97 10.78 -4.59
N THR A 63 25.35 9.65 -5.19
CA THR A 63 26.74 9.32 -5.58
C THR A 63 27.21 10.04 -6.86
N ASP A 64 26.43 10.97 -7.42
CA ASP A 64 26.77 11.73 -8.64
C ASP A 64 26.77 13.26 -8.44
N PHE A 65 26.77 13.75 -7.19
CA PHE A 65 27.06 15.15 -6.86
C PHE A 65 28.54 15.54 -7.01
N GLY A 66 29.45 14.56 -7.08
CA GLY A 66 30.90 14.76 -6.95
C GLY A 66 31.42 14.09 -5.69
N LYS A 67 32.65 14.42 -5.28
CA LYS A 67 33.24 13.91 -4.03
C LYS A 67 32.53 14.50 -2.81
N SER A 68 32.21 13.69 -1.81
CA SER A 68 31.70 14.15 -0.52
C SER A 68 32.85 14.60 0.42
N ASN A 69 32.50 15.20 1.56
CA ASN A 69 33.47 15.67 2.55
C ASN A 69 33.79 14.61 3.62
N ILE A 70 33.79 13.33 3.24
CA ILE A 70 34.16 12.18 4.08
C ILE A 70 34.81 11.09 3.21
N SER A 71 35.97 10.57 3.60
CA SER A 71 36.65 9.49 2.87
C SER A 71 36.15 8.11 3.28
N LEU A 72 36.18 7.16 2.36
CA LEU A 72 36.03 5.74 2.66
C LEU A 72 37.32 5.19 3.32
N PRO A 73 37.21 4.17 4.19
CA PRO A 73 38.38 3.55 4.83
C PRO A 73 39.11 2.61 3.87
N ASP A 74 40.32 2.18 4.27
CA ASP A 74 41.08 1.08 3.65
C ASP A 74 41.40 1.22 2.15
N GLY A 75 41.35 2.46 1.61
CA GLY A 75 41.50 2.71 0.18
C GLY A 75 40.34 2.19 -0.68
N LYS A 76 39.19 1.88 -0.07
CA LYS A 76 37.95 1.55 -0.79
C LYS A 76 37.53 2.74 -1.65
N CYS A 77 37.18 2.49 -2.92
CA CYS A 77 36.64 3.51 -3.81
C CYS A 77 35.50 2.94 -4.65
N ARG A 78 34.41 3.71 -4.76
CA ARG A 78 33.38 3.51 -5.77
C ARG A 78 33.97 3.71 -7.15
N LYS A 79 33.52 2.89 -8.11
CA LYS A 79 33.68 3.14 -9.54
C LYS A 79 32.31 3.46 -10.11
N ASP A 80 32.20 4.45 -11.00
CA ASP A 80 30.93 4.68 -11.71
C ASP A 80 30.62 3.52 -12.67
N SER A 81 29.39 3.48 -13.20
CA SER A 81 28.92 2.43 -14.12
C SER A 81 29.64 2.39 -15.47
N THR A 82 30.54 3.34 -15.75
CA THR A 82 31.44 3.33 -16.91
C THR A 82 32.86 2.87 -16.58
N GLY A 83 33.19 2.72 -15.29
CA GLY A 83 34.53 2.42 -14.78
C GLY A 83 35.51 3.60 -14.81
N ASN A 84 35.18 4.70 -15.50
CA ASN A 84 36.11 5.80 -15.79
C ASN A 84 36.28 6.79 -14.63
N LYS A 85 35.31 6.86 -13.70
CA LYS A 85 35.43 7.71 -12.50
C LYS A 85 35.59 6.85 -11.26
N VAL A 86 36.69 7.12 -10.53
CA VAL A 86 36.98 6.56 -9.22
C VAL A 86 36.67 7.61 -8.16
N ASP A 87 35.85 7.25 -7.18
CA ASP A 87 35.48 8.09 -6.06
C ASP A 87 35.72 7.36 -4.74
N CYS A 88 36.67 7.84 -3.95
CA CYS A 88 37.06 7.26 -2.66
C CYS A 88 36.37 7.97 -1.48
N THR A 89 35.28 8.69 -1.74
CA THR A 89 34.47 9.37 -0.72
C THR A 89 33.16 8.64 -0.45
N ALA A 90 32.67 8.73 0.80
CA ALA A 90 31.52 7.98 1.24
C ALA A 90 30.23 8.77 1.00
N HIS A 91 29.22 8.11 0.43
CA HIS A 91 27.90 8.70 0.13
C HIS A 91 26.80 8.21 1.07
N SER A 92 27.16 7.35 2.02
CA SER A 92 26.32 6.92 3.13
C SER A 92 27.14 6.94 4.42
N VAL A 93 26.47 7.15 5.56
CA VAL A 93 27.08 7.05 6.90
C VAL A 93 26.14 6.32 7.85
N GLU A 94 26.73 5.65 8.84
CA GLU A 94 26.03 5.20 10.04
C GLU A 94 26.35 6.17 11.18
N TYR A 95 25.34 6.87 11.71
CA TYR A 95 25.44 7.79 12.84
C TYR A 95 24.99 7.12 14.14
N ASP A 96 25.83 7.15 15.16
CA ASP A 96 25.57 6.61 16.49
C ASP A 96 25.04 7.72 17.41
N VAL A 97 23.76 7.61 17.79
CA VAL A 97 23.00 8.67 18.46
C VAL A 97 23.47 8.93 19.91
N LEU A 98 24.02 7.91 20.57
CA LEU A 98 24.45 7.97 21.97
C LEU A 98 25.82 8.62 22.11
N SER A 99 26.78 8.21 21.28
CA SER A 99 28.14 8.77 21.27
C SER A 99 28.25 10.10 20.52
N ASN A 100 27.24 10.44 19.69
CA ASN A 100 27.32 11.54 18.72
C ASN A 100 28.56 11.38 17.80
N THR A 101 28.68 10.22 17.17
CA THR A 101 29.74 9.92 16.19
C THR A 101 29.15 9.32 14.93
N PHE A 102 29.93 9.23 13.85
CA PHE A 102 29.51 8.59 12.61
C PHE A 102 30.68 7.86 11.95
N ARG A 103 30.37 6.81 11.18
CA ARG A 103 31.33 6.12 10.30
C ARG A 103 30.87 6.14 8.84
N PRO A 104 31.80 6.22 7.87
CA PRO A 104 31.48 6.07 6.46
C PRO A 104 30.93 4.67 6.13
N LEU A 105 30.04 4.61 5.15
CA LEU A 105 29.55 3.39 4.51
C LEU A 105 29.77 3.47 2.99
N MET A 106 30.12 2.34 2.38
CA MET A 106 30.27 2.20 0.94
C MET A 106 28.92 1.88 0.28
N VAL A 107 28.41 2.82 -0.51
CA VAL A 107 27.26 2.60 -1.40
C VAL A 107 27.72 2.74 -2.86
N GLN A 108 27.51 1.69 -3.65
CA GLN A 108 28.13 1.52 -4.97
C GLN A 108 27.24 2.10 -6.08
N SER A 109 25.91 1.95 -5.98
CA SER A 109 24.96 2.46 -6.97
C SER A 109 24.16 3.64 -6.42
N ASN A 110 23.81 4.61 -7.28
CA ASN A 110 23.20 5.88 -6.87
C ASN A 110 21.81 5.76 -6.22
N VAL A 111 21.71 6.14 -4.94
CA VAL A 111 20.50 6.12 -4.10
C VAL A 111 19.60 7.37 -4.24
N TRP A 112 19.85 8.26 -5.20
CA TRP A 112 19.08 9.50 -5.37
C TRP A 112 17.57 9.25 -5.55
N CYS A 113 16.73 9.92 -4.75
CA CYS A 113 15.27 9.81 -4.72
C CYS A 113 14.78 8.35 -4.67
N SER A 114 15.14 7.68 -3.58
CA SER A 114 14.82 6.27 -3.36
C SER A 114 14.03 6.05 -2.06
N SER A 115 13.59 4.82 -1.84
CA SER A 115 12.66 4.44 -0.78
C SER A 115 13.16 3.24 0.02
N GLY A 116 12.54 2.95 1.17
CA GLY A 116 12.90 1.79 1.97
C GLY A 116 12.01 1.56 3.19
N ALA A 117 12.33 0.50 3.92
CA ALA A 117 11.82 0.23 5.27
C ALA A 117 12.75 -0.72 6.03
N VAL A 118 12.64 -0.73 7.36
CA VAL A 118 13.26 -1.76 8.21
C VAL A 118 12.36 -2.99 8.27
N MET A 119 12.98 -4.15 8.08
CA MET A 119 12.36 -5.48 8.10
C MET A 119 12.24 -6.02 9.53
N PRO A 120 11.40 -7.05 9.78
CA PRO A 120 11.24 -7.63 11.13
C PRO A 120 12.52 -8.22 11.76
N ASP A 121 13.56 -8.51 10.96
CA ASP A 121 14.88 -8.96 11.46
C ASP A 121 15.85 -7.81 11.80
N GLY A 122 15.43 -6.55 11.63
CA GLY A 122 16.25 -5.36 11.84
C GLY A 122 17.04 -4.89 10.61
N SER A 123 17.01 -5.62 9.49
CA SER A 123 17.66 -5.18 8.24
C SER A 123 16.93 -3.98 7.63
N LEU A 124 17.66 -2.95 7.22
CA LEU A 124 17.13 -1.93 6.32
C LEU A 124 17.19 -2.48 4.89
N ILE A 125 16.04 -2.59 4.24
CA ILE A 125 15.98 -2.79 2.79
C ILE A 125 15.55 -1.47 2.15
N GLN A 126 16.44 -0.96 1.31
CA GLN A 126 16.28 0.21 0.45
C GLN A 126 16.07 -0.27 -1.00
N THR A 127 15.29 0.47 -1.78
CA THR A 127 14.91 0.11 -3.15
C THR A 127 14.96 1.30 -4.11
N GLY A 128 15.46 1.08 -5.31
CA GLY A 128 15.48 2.08 -6.38
C GLY A 128 16.55 3.15 -6.19
N GLY A 129 16.41 4.23 -6.96
CA GLY A 129 17.40 5.28 -7.08
C GLY A 129 17.45 5.84 -8.50
N TYR A 130 18.63 6.31 -8.91
CA TYR A 130 18.84 6.94 -10.22
C TYR A 130 19.90 6.18 -11.04
N LYS A 131 19.76 6.14 -12.37
CA LYS A 131 20.69 5.45 -13.29
C LYS A 131 21.02 4.03 -12.80
N GLU A 132 22.28 3.74 -12.46
CA GLU A 132 22.69 2.40 -12.01
C GLU A 132 22.01 1.92 -10.72
N GLY A 133 21.35 2.85 -10.01
CA GLY A 133 20.52 2.61 -8.82
C GLY A 133 19.06 2.28 -9.09
N ASP A 134 18.51 2.57 -10.27
CA ASP A 134 17.06 2.64 -10.47
C ASP A 134 16.32 1.30 -10.34
N ARG A 135 17.00 0.18 -10.57
CA ARG A 135 16.47 -1.19 -10.37
C ARG A 135 17.12 -1.95 -9.21
N ARG A 136 17.91 -1.27 -8.36
CA ARG A 136 18.64 -1.91 -7.26
C ARG A 136 17.75 -2.16 -6.05
N ILE A 137 18.12 -3.19 -5.29
CA ILE A 137 17.75 -3.33 -3.89
C ILE A 137 19.06 -3.27 -3.10
N ARG A 138 19.09 -2.53 -1.99
CA ARG A 138 20.26 -2.46 -1.11
C ARG A 138 19.86 -2.86 0.29
N ILE A 139 20.64 -3.75 0.90
CA ILE A 139 20.34 -4.36 2.19
C ILE A 139 21.46 -3.96 3.14
N PHE A 140 21.13 -3.24 4.21
CA PHE A 140 22.04 -2.97 5.31
C PHE A 140 21.61 -3.76 6.54
N LYS A 141 22.53 -4.54 7.10
CA LYS A 141 22.35 -5.25 8.38
C LYS A 141 23.31 -4.63 9.41
N PRO A 142 22.82 -4.06 10.52
CA PRO A 142 23.69 -3.38 11.48
C PRO A 142 24.66 -4.34 12.20
N CYS A 143 25.96 -4.11 12.00
CA CYS A 143 27.07 -4.57 12.84
C CYS A 143 28.24 -3.58 12.71
N SER A 144 29.31 -3.71 13.51
CA SER A 144 30.39 -2.71 13.57
C SER A 144 31.08 -2.48 12.21
N GLU A 145 31.45 -3.57 11.53
CA GLU A 145 32.13 -3.52 10.22
C GLU A 145 31.18 -3.75 9.04
N CYS A 146 29.87 -3.80 9.28
CA CYS A 146 28.89 -4.08 8.24
C CYS A 146 28.70 -2.89 7.30
N ASP A 147 28.46 -3.20 6.03
CA ASP A 147 28.29 -2.25 4.92
C ASP A 147 27.11 -2.67 4.03
N TRP A 148 26.80 -1.90 2.99
CA TRP A 148 25.68 -2.21 2.09
C TRP A 148 25.91 -3.44 1.20
N VAL A 149 24.93 -4.35 1.16
CA VAL A 149 24.86 -5.44 0.18
C VAL A 149 23.88 -5.05 -0.92
N GLU A 150 24.36 -4.87 -2.15
CA GLU A 150 23.53 -4.46 -3.29
C GLU A 150 23.14 -5.62 -4.21
N VAL A 151 21.87 -5.67 -4.62
CA VAL A 151 21.30 -6.65 -5.55
C VAL A 151 21.00 -5.99 -6.90
N GLU A 152 21.70 -6.47 -7.93
CA GLU A 152 21.49 -6.14 -9.35
C GLU A 152 20.08 -6.54 -9.82
N ASN A 153 19.39 -5.66 -10.56
CA ASN A 153 18.05 -5.91 -11.14
C ASN A 153 16.99 -6.45 -10.15
N GLY A 154 17.14 -6.16 -8.85
CA GLY A 154 16.20 -6.59 -7.82
C GLY A 154 14.77 -6.10 -8.03
N LEU A 155 14.58 -4.95 -8.69
CA LEU A 155 13.27 -4.39 -9.06
C LEU A 155 12.87 -4.72 -10.51
N ALA A 156 11.58 -5.00 -10.71
CA ALA A 156 11.00 -5.35 -11.98
C ALA A 156 11.02 -4.18 -12.97
N VAL A 157 10.75 -2.95 -12.50
CA VAL A 157 10.88 -1.69 -13.25
C VAL A 157 11.83 -0.72 -12.55
N THR A 158 12.20 0.36 -13.24
CA THR A 158 12.93 1.50 -12.68
C THR A 158 12.08 2.21 -11.62
N ARG A 159 12.61 2.41 -10.41
CA ARG A 159 11.95 3.08 -9.29
C ARG A 159 12.75 4.31 -8.87
N TRP A 160 12.22 5.48 -9.21
CA TRP A 160 12.76 6.78 -8.84
C TRP A 160 11.59 7.63 -8.31
N TYR A 161 11.70 8.22 -7.11
CA TYR A 161 10.58 8.80 -6.35
C TYR A 161 9.38 7.84 -6.09
N ALA A 162 9.66 6.55 -5.88
CA ALA A 162 8.66 5.56 -5.45
C ALA A 162 8.44 5.63 -3.92
N THR A 163 7.29 5.14 -3.42
CA THR A 163 7.04 4.98 -1.97
C THR A 163 7.09 3.52 -1.58
N ASN A 164 7.75 3.20 -0.46
CA ASN A 164 7.69 1.87 0.15
C ASN A 164 6.74 1.83 1.36
N HIS A 165 6.17 0.66 1.61
CA HIS A 165 5.55 0.36 2.90
C HIS A 165 5.79 -1.11 3.32
N ILE A 166 6.18 -1.34 4.57
CA ILE A 166 6.26 -2.68 5.17
C ILE A 166 4.84 -3.25 5.39
N LEU A 167 4.63 -4.51 5.03
CA LEU A 167 3.35 -5.21 5.06
C LEU A 167 3.27 -6.22 6.23
N PRO A 168 2.06 -6.67 6.64
CA PRO A 168 1.89 -7.61 7.75
C PRO A 168 2.61 -8.95 7.57
N GLU A 169 2.78 -9.44 6.33
CA GLU A 169 3.49 -10.71 6.08
C GLU A 169 5.02 -10.60 6.13
N GLY A 170 5.57 -9.41 6.34
CA GLY A 170 7.02 -9.17 6.39
C GLY A 170 7.68 -8.91 5.04
N ARG A 171 6.90 -8.61 3.99
CA ARG A 171 7.40 -8.04 2.72
C ARG A 171 7.21 -6.53 2.69
N GLN A 172 7.87 -5.84 1.76
CA GLN A 172 7.58 -4.46 1.40
C GLN A 172 6.78 -4.40 0.10
N ILE A 173 5.85 -3.45 0.00
CA ILE A 173 5.30 -2.99 -1.30
C ILE A 173 6.13 -1.79 -1.78
N VAL A 174 6.38 -1.71 -3.08
CA VAL A 174 7.04 -0.57 -3.75
C VAL A 174 6.05 0.02 -4.75
N ILE A 175 5.58 1.24 -4.50
CA ILE A 175 4.47 1.88 -5.22
C ILE A 175 4.98 3.06 -6.04
N GLY A 176 4.69 3.05 -7.34
CA GLY A 176 4.89 4.18 -8.23
C GLY A 176 6.36 4.50 -8.53
N GLY A 177 6.66 5.79 -8.64
CA GLY A 177 7.89 6.35 -9.19
C GLY A 177 7.70 6.92 -10.60
N THR A 178 8.70 7.64 -11.11
CA THR A 178 8.63 8.34 -12.42
C THR A 178 8.23 7.41 -13.56
N MET A 179 7.12 7.76 -14.21
CA MET A 179 6.43 7.04 -15.28
C MET A 179 5.98 5.60 -14.92
N GLN A 180 5.94 5.25 -13.62
CA GLN A 180 5.46 3.95 -13.14
C GLN A 180 4.05 4.05 -12.54
N PHE A 181 3.05 3.55 -13.27
CA PHE A 181 1.66 3.47 -12.81
C PHE A 181 1.32 2.08 -12.26
N ASN A 182 2.24 1.52 -11.46
CA ASN A 182 2.25 0.13 -11.01
C ASN A 182 2.97 -0.03 -9.66
N TYR A 183 2.85 -1.21 -9.06
CA TYR A 183 3.58 -1.62 -7.85
C TYR A 183 4.14 -3.04 -7.95
N GLU A 184 5.07 -3.37 -7.05
CA GLU A 184 5.66 -4.71 -6.88
C GLU A 184 5.96 -5.01 -5.41
N PHE A 185 6.33 -6.26 -5.09
CA PHE A 185 6.63 -6.71 -3.73
C PHE A 185 8.07 -7.22 -3.58
N ILE A 186 8.73 -6.84 -2.47
CA ILE A 186 10.11 -7.21 -2.13
C ILE A 186 10.16 -7.89 -0.75
N PRO A 187 10.81 -9.05 -0.56
CA PRO A 187 11.37 -9.93 -1.60
C PRO A 187 10.29 -10.51 -2.53
N LYS A 188 10.72 -10.96 -3.70
CA LYS A 188 9.88 -11.60 -4.72
C LYS A 188 9.68 -13.09 -4.42
N ASN A 189 8.47 -13.58 -4.67
CA ASN A 189 8.12 -14.99 -4.53
C ASN A 189 8.07 -15.63 -5.94
N GLY A 190 9.23 -15.86 -6.53
CA GLY A 190 9.37 -16.26 -7.94
C GLY A 190 9.59 -15.06 -8.86
N ASP A 191 8.97 -15.09 -10.05
CA ASP A 191 9.23 -14.12 -11.13
C ASP A 191 8.85 -12.66 -10.80
N PRO A 192 9.35 -11.67 -11.56
CA PRO A 192 9.07 -10.24 -11.35
C PRO A 192 7.62 -9.84 -11.71
N ILE A 193 6.65 -10.18 -10.87
CA ILE A 193 5.25 -9.76 -11.04
C ILE A 193 5.09 -8.26 -10.79
N LEU A 194 4.51 -7.57 -11.77
CA LEU A 194 4.13 -6.16 -11.71
C LEU A 194 2.61 -6.02 -11.69
N TYR A 195 2.10 -5.25 -10.73
CA TYR A 195 0.67 -5.06 -10.52
C TYR A 195 0.27 -3.65 -10.94
N SER A 196 -0.75 -3.53 -11.79
CA SER A 196 -1.22 -2.23 -12.29
C SER A 196 -1.89 -1.41 -11.18
N LEU A 197 -1.61 -0.11 -11.12
CA LEU A 197 -2.31 0.83 -10.23
C LEU A 197 -2.75 2.08 -11.02
N PRO A 198 -3.85 2.00 -11.80
CA PRO A 198 -4.32 3.09 -12.66
C PRO A 198 -4.61 4.40 -11.92
N PHE A 199 -4.83 4.36 -10.61
CA PHE A 199 -4.97 5.54 -9.75
C PHE A 199 -3.78 6.51 -9.87
N LEU A 200 -2.55 6.00 -10.06
CA LEU A 200 -1.37 6.83 -10.28
C LEU A 200 -1.42 7.53 -11.66
N ALA A 201 -1.88 6.85 -12.70
CA ALA A 201 -2.09 7.49 -14.01
C ALA A 201 -3.21 8.57 -13.94
N GLN A 202 -4.26 8.32 -13.14
CA GLN A 202 -5.36 9.28 -12.92
C GLN A 202 -5.01 10.49 -12.04
N THR A 203 -3.83 10.49 -11.40
CA THR A 203 -3.39 11.57 -10.49
C THR A 203 -2.15 12.33 -10.98
N SER A 204 -1.50 11.87 -12.05
CA SER A 204 -0.37 12.57 -12.68
C SER A 204 -0.85 13.66 -13.66
N ASP A 205 -0.73 14.95 -13.30
CA ASP A 205 -0.89 16.03 -14.29
C ASP A 205 0.22 15.97 -15.35
N ARG A 206 -0.18 15.88 -16.63
CA ARG A 206 0.73 15.68 -17.78
C ARG A 206 1.81 16.78 -17.86
N GLY A 207 3.08 16.36 -17.82
CA GLY A 207 4.22 17.27 -17.90
C GLY A 207 4.62 17.92 -16.58
N VAL A 208 3.98 17.53 -15.46
CA VAL A 208 4.33 17.97 -14.10
C VAL A 208 4.65 16.78 -13.18
N GLU A 209 3.93 15.64 -13.33
CA GLU A 209 4.12 14.42 -12.53
C GLU A 209 4.02 14.69 -11.01
N ASN A 210 2.95 15.38 -10.61
CA ASN A 210 2.69 15.88 -9.26
C ASN A 210 2.07 14.86 -8.29
N ASN A 211 2.47 13.59 -8.44
CA ASN A 211 2.00 12.47 -7.64
C ASN A 211 3.12 11.47 -7.25
N LEU A 212 4.37 11.91 -7.38
CA LEU A 212 5.56 11.17 -6.93
C LEU A 212 5.70 11.22 -5.41
N TYR A 213 6.29 10.18 -4.82
CA TYR A 213 6.13 9.84 -3.41
C TYR A 213 4.66 9.94 -2.95
N PRO A 214 3.75 9.09 -3.48
CA PRO A 214 2.38 9.01 -2.97
C PRO A 214 2.42 8.69 -1.47
N PHE A 215 1.56 9.33 -0.67
CA PHE A 215 1.52 9.09 0.77
C PHE A 215 0.75 7.80 1.03
N VAL A 216 1.44 6.80 1.59
CA VAL A 216 0.91 5.44 1.79
C VAL A 216 0.90 5.13 3.28
N PHE A 217 -0.24 4.67 3.80
CA PHE A 217 -0.39 4.22 5.19
C PHE A 217 -1.14 2.88 5.24
N LEU A 218 -0.59 1.90 5.97
CA LEU A 218 -1.27 0.64 6.28
C LEU A 218 -2.27 0.83 7.42
N ILE A 219 -3.52 0.42 7.17
CA ILE A 219 -4.67 0.61 8.06
C ILE A 219 -5.00 -0.71 8.79
N GLY A 220 -5.77 -0.65 9.88
CA GLY A 220 -6.02 -1.80 10.77
C GLY A 220 -6.80 -2.98 10.17
N ASP A 221 -7.46 -2.78 9.03
CA ASP A 221 -8.11 -3.82 8.21
C ASP A 221 -7.13 -4.58 7.29
N GLY A 222 -5.87 -4.12 7.25
CA GLY A 222 -4.82 -4.63 6.38
C GLY A 222 -4.80 -3.99 4.98
N ASN A 223 -5.65 -3.01 4.69
CA ASN A 223 -5.63 -2.28 3.42
C ASN A 223 -4.68 -1.06 3.48
N LEU A 224 -4.31 -0.53 2.31
CA LEU A 224 -3.48 0.68 2.20
C LEU A 224 -4.36 1.89 1.88
N PHE A 225 -4.30 2.93 2.71
CA PHE A 225 -4.68 4.27 2.28
C PHE A 225 -3.56 4.82 1.38
N ILE A 226 -3.89 5.21 0.16
CA ILE A 226 -2.94 5.78 -0.82
C ILE A 226 -3.47 7.14 -1.25
N PHE A 227 -2.74 8.20 -0.90
CA PHE A 227 -2.98 9.57 -1.36
C PHE A 227 -2.00 9.94 -2.47
N ALA A 228 -2.48 10.54 -3.55
CA ALA A 228 -1.69 10.95 -4.71
C ALA A 228 -2.25 12.24 -5.33
N ASN A 229 -1.38 13.23 -5.58
CA ASN A 229 -1.73 14.59 -6.02
C ASN A 229 -2.70 15.28 -5.04
N ASN A 230 -4.00 15.11 -5.21
CA ASN A 230 -5.09 15.76 -4.46
C ASN A 230 -6.25 14.81 -4.14
N ARG A 231 -6.08 13.49 -4.38
CA ARG A 231 -7.09 12.44 -4.22
C ARG A 231 -6.51 11.30 -3.36
N ALA A 232 -7.39 10.46 -2.80
CA ALA A 232 -6.99 9.23 -2.13
C ALA A 232 -7.92 8.06 -2.43
N ILE A 233 -7.39 6.85 -2.22
CA ILE A 233 -8.11 5.57 -2.26
C ILE A 233 -7.78 4.71 -1.04
N LEU A 234 -8.68 3.78 -0.71
CA LEU A 234 -8.38 2.60 0.11
C LEU A 234 -8.16 1.43 -0.86
N PHE A 235 -7.04 0.74 -0.72
CA PHE A 235 -6.55 -0.24 -1.70
C PHE A 235 -6.22 -1.57 -1.05
N ASP A 236 -6.86 -2.63 -1.53
CA ASP A 236 -6.48 -4.02 -1.22
C ASP A 236 -5.42 -4.46 -2.23
N TYR A 237 -4.16 -4.41 -1.81
CA TYR A 237 -3.01 -4.84 -2.62
C TYR A 237 -2.91 -6.36 -2.79
N SER A 238 -3.67 -7.15 -2.04
CA SER A 238 -3.71 -8.61 -2.20
C SER A 238 -4.62 -8.99 -3.37
N ASN A 239 -5.74 -8.28 -3.52
CA ASN A 239 -6.71 -8.46 -4.60
C ASN A 239 -6.52 -7.48 -5.78
N SER A 240 -5.60 -6.51 -5.66
CA SER A 240 -5.40 -5.39 -6.60
C SER A 240 -6.64 -4.49 -6.78
N GLU A 241 -7.46 -4.33 -5.74
CA GLU A 241 -8.77 -3.67 -5.82
C GLU A 241 -8.83 -2.34 -5.06
N VAL A 242 -9.54 -1.36 -5.63
CA VAL A 242 -9.87 -0.09 -4.97
C VAL A 242 -11.15 -0.25 -4.14
N VAL A 243 -10.98 -0.62 -2.88
CA VAL A 243 -12.06 -0.84 -1.89
C VAL A 243 -12.88 0.43 -1.66
N LYS A 244 -12.24 1.61 -1.65
CA LYS A 244 -12.91 2.90 -1.43
C LYS A 244 -12.23 4.02 -2.22
N ASN A 245 -13.02 4.95 -2.76
CA ASN A 245 -12.53 6.24 -3.21
C ASN A 245 -12.87 7.30 -2.15
N TYR A 246 -11.91 8.15 -1.80
CA TYR A 246 -12.13 9.29 -0.91
C TYR A 246 -12.43 10.56 -1.72
N PRO A 247 -13.14 11.55 -1.15
CA PRO A 247 -13.32 12.85 -1.81
C PRO A 247 -11.97 13.51 -2.14
N THR A 248 -11.92 14.29 -3.22
CA THR A 248 -10.78 15.16 -3.54
C THR A 248 -10.58 16.18 -2.41
N THR A 249 -9.34 16.49 -2.04
CA THR A 249 -9.04 17.52 -1.03
C THR A 249 -9.55 18.89 -1.49
N PRO A 250 -10.25 19.66 -0.64
CA PRO A 250 -10.65 21.03 -0.94
C PRO A 250 -9.52 21.92 -1.48
N GLY A 251 -9.87 22.86 -2.37
CA GLY A 251 -8.93 23.65 -3.17
C GLY A 251 -8.41 22.91 -4.41
N GLY A 252 -8.20 21.58 -4.32
CA GLY A 252 -7.73 20.75 -5.43
C GLY A 252 -6.24 20.89 -5.75
N ASP A 253 -5.46 21.55 -4.89
CA ASP A 253 -4.01 21.70 -5.05
C ASP A 253 -3.24 20.40 -4.78
N PRO A 254 -2.16 20.13 -5.54
CA PRO A 254 -1.30 18.96 -5.32
C PRO A 254 -0.55 19.04 -3.98
N ARG A 255 -0.38 17.90 -3.32
CA ARG A 255 0.38 17.76 -2.07
C ARG A 255 1.61 16.85 -2.19
N CYS A 256 1.65 15.93 -3.15
CA CYS A 256 2.80 15.06 -3.43
C CYS A 256 3.93 15.79 -4.17
N TYR A 257 5.11 15.18 -4.33
CA TYR A 257 6.24 15.79 -5.06
C TYR A 257 5.86 16.07 -6.53
N PRO A 258 6.30 17.20 -7.15
CA PRO A 258 7.17 18.25 -6.60
C PRO A 258 6.45 19.34 -5.78
N SER A 259 5.12 19.26 -5.63
CA SER A 259 4.38 20.21 -4.80
C SER A 259 4.75 20.10 -3.31
N THR A 260 5.00 18.88 -2.84
CA THR A 260 5.75 18.56 -1.61
C THR A 260 5.21 19.26 -0.35
N GLY A 261 3.95 18.98 -0.04
CA GLY A 261 3.49 18.92 1.35
C GLY A 261 3.91 17.60 1.99
N SER A 262 3.29 17.26 3.11
CA SER A 262 3.53 16.01 3.84
C SER A 262 2.22 15.46 4.41
N ALA A 263 2.23 14.23 4.90
CA ALA A 263 1.10 13.61 5.57
C ALA A 263 1.54 12.68 6.71
N VAL A 264 0.61 12.43 7.65
CA VAL A 264 0.72 11.37 8.67
C VAL A 264 -0.61 10.64 8.85
N LEU A 265 -0.53 9.35 9.16
CA LEU A 265 -1.57 8.63 9.89
C LEU A 265 -1.53 9.12 11.35
N LEU A 266 -2.62 9.69 11.86
CA LEU A 266 -2.72 10.11 13.26
C LEU A 266 -2.70 8.89 14.20
N PRO A 267 -2.35 9.05 15.50
CA PRO A 267 -2.16 7.93 16.41
C PRO A 267 -3.36 7.00 16.47
N LEU A 268 -3.14 5.71 16.21
CA LEU A 268 -4.19 4.70 16.33
C LEU A 268 -4.47 4.44 17.82
N LYS A 269 -5.72 4.57 18.21
CA LYS A 269 -6.22 4.42 19.59
C LYS A 269 -7.22 3.27 19.67
N ASN A 270 -7.58 2.84 20.87
CA ASN A 270 -8.61 1.82 21.12
C ASN A 270 -8.37 0.52 20.34
N LEU A 271 -7.12 0.04 20.33
CA LEU A 271 -6.62 -1.03 19.44
C LEU A 271 -7.29 -2.41 19.59
N GLN A 272 -8.11 -2.59 20.64
CA GLN A 272 -8.90 -3.79 20.91
C GLN A 272 -10.38 -3.66 20.49
N ALA A 273 -10.76 -2.54 19.86
CA ALA A 273 -12.09 -2.35 19.29
C ALA A 273 -12.27 -3.18 18.00
N SER A 274 -13.51 -3.59 17.71
CA SER A 274 -13.87 -4.33 16.49
C SER A 274 -13.66 -3.55 15.19
N SER A 275 -13.50 -2.24 15.28
CA SER A 275 -12.98 -1.38 14.22
C SER A 275 -12.09 -0.31 14.88
N VAL A 276 -10.82 -0.24 14.48
CA VAL A 276 -9.87 0.76 14.97
C VAL A 276 -10.02 2.03 14.12
N GLU A 277 -10.38 3.13 14.77
CA GLU A 277 -10.50 4.43 14.10
C GLU A 277 -9.15 4.89 13.54
N ALA A 278 -9.16 5.30 12.26
CA ALA A 278 -7.99 5.84 11.59
C ALA A 278 -8.29 7.20 10.96
N GLU A 279 -7.40 8.16 11.17
CA GLU A 279 -7.47 9.51 10.62
C GLU A 279 -6.15 9.87 9.94
N VAL A 280 -6.22 10.52 8.78
CA VAL A 280 -5.04 11.01 8.06
C VAL A 280 -5.05 12.52 8.03
N LEU A 281 -3.89 13.13 8.32
CA LEU A 281 -3.64 14.57 8.22
C LEU A 281 -2.66 14.82 7.07
N VAL A 282 -3.02 15.71 6.14
CA VAL A 282 -2.19 16.14 4.99
C VAL A 282 -2.02 17.65 5.04
N CYS A 283 -0.78 18.16 5.03
CA CYS A 283 -0.48 19.59 5.23
C CYS A 283 0.48 20.16 4.18
N GLY A 284 0.33 21.44 3.89
CA GLY A 284 1.30 22.21 3.11
C GLY A 284 1.40 21.81 1.63
N GLY A 285 2.53 22.13 1.00
CA GLY A 285 2.79 22.00 -0.42
C GLY A 285 2.66 23.33 -1.17
N ALA A 286 2.47 23.29 -2.48
CA ALA A 286 2.36 24.47 -3.34
C ALA A 286 1.07 24.46 -4.19
N THR A 287 0.61 25.65 -4.59
CA THR A 287 -0.60 25.79 -5.42
C THR A 287 -0.41 25.23 -6.83
N LYS A 288 -1.49 24.75 -7.46
CA LYS A 288 -1.45 24.12 -8.78
C LYS A 288 -0.89 25.08 -9.84
N GLY A 289 0.16 24.62 -10.53
CA GLY A 289 0.89 25.40 -11.53
C GLY A 289 2.19 26.05 -11.02
N SER A 290 2.44 26.07 -9.71
CA SER A 290 3.66 26.68 -9.11
C SER A 290 4.97 26.16 -9.72
N VAL A 291 5.03 24.89 -10.13
CA VAL A 291 6.19 24.28 -10.82
C VAL A 291 6.55 25.00 -12.12
N ALA A 292 5.53 25.45 -12.88
CA ALA A 292 5.72 26.16 -14.14
C ALA A 292 6.05 27.65 -13.94
N GLN A 293 5.79 28.20 -12.75
CA GLN A 293 6.14 29.57 -12.36
C GLN A 293 7.55 29.63 -11.75
N ALA A 294 7.91 28.67 -10.87
CA ALA A 294 9.24 28.58 -10.27
C ALA A 294 10.33 28.39 -11.34
N LYS A 295 10.05 27.61 -12.41
CA LYS A 295 10.91 27.47 -13.60
C LYS A 295 11.08 28.77 -14.42
N LYS A 296 10.34 29.84 -14.10
CA LYS A 296 10.48 31.19 -14.66
C LYS A 296 11.01 32.21 -13.63
N GLY A 297 11.45 31.75 -12.45
CA GLY A 297 11.86 32.62 -11.34
C GLY A 297 10.70 33.23 -10.53
N ILE A 298 9.47 32.76 -10.72
CA ILE A 298 8.27 33.25 -10.01
C ILE A 298 7.91 32.26 -8.90
N PHE A 299 8.30 32.56 -7.67
CA PHE A 299 8.12 31.69 -6.51
C PHE A 299 6.80 32.02 -5.79
N VAL A 300 5.73 31.32 -6.19
CA VAL A 300 4.39 31.47 -5.61
C VAL A 300 4.41 31.05 -4.14
N ASN A 301 3.60 31.69 -3.29
CA ASN A 301 3.45 31.32 -1.88
C ASN A 301 2.98 29.86 -1.75
N ALA A 302 3.52 29.17 -0.75
CA ALA A 302 3.14 27.81 -0.40
C ALA A 302 1.72 27.76 0.21
N LEU A 303 1.24 26.55 0.45
CA LEU A 303 -0.01 26.29 1.14
C LEU A 303 0.22 26.32 2.66
N ASP A 304 -0.66 27.03 3.36
CA ASP A 304 -0.87 26.98 4.81
C ASP A 304 -1.95 25.96 5.22
N THR A 305 -2.78 25.53 4.27
CA THR A 305 -3.88 24.60 4.55
C THR A 305 -3.43 23.18 4.90
N CYS A 306 -4.04 22.63 5.95
CA CYS A 306 -4.06 21.21 6.30
C CYS A 306 -5.46 20.64 6.10
N GLY A 307 -5.56 19.41 5.59
CA GLY A 307 -6.78 18.62 5.58
C GLY A 307 -6.66 17.39 6.47
N ARG A 308 -7.63 17.19 7.37
CA ARG A 308 -7.80 15.98 8.18
C ARG A 308 -9.01 15.19 7.68
N ILE A 309 -8.89 13.87 7.56
CA ILE A 309 -9.97 12.99 7.14
C ILE A 309 -10.00 11.72 7.99
N LYS A 310 -11.18 11.38 8.51
CA LYS A 310 -11.43 10.12 9.22
C LYS A 310 -11.75 9.04 8.20
N ILE A 311 -10.77 8.22 7.88
CA ILE A 311 -10.80 7.36 6.69
C ILE A 311 -11.63 6.08 6.89
N THR A 312 -11.91 5.73 8.15
CA THR A 312 -12.75 4.61 8.59
C THR A 312 -14.25 4.94 8.67
N ASP A 313 -14.64 6.21 8.50
CA ASP A 313 -16.05 6.59 8.50
C ASP A 313 -16.81 5.94 7.33
N THR A 314 -18.12 5.79 7.49
CA THR A 314 -19.03 5.36 6.42
C THR A 314 -18.98 6.36 5.25
N ASN A 315 -19.09 7.66 5.56
CA ASN A 315 -18.95 8.80 4.64
C ASN A 315 -17.80 9.74 5.06
N PRO A 316 -16.54 9.42 4.75
CA PRO A 316 -15.36 10.23 5.09
C PRO A 316 -15.39 11.62 4.44
N GLN A 317 -15.08 12.66 5.20
CA GLN A 317 -15.03 14.05 4.71
C GLN A 317 -13.73 14.74 5.15
N TRP A 318 -13.26 15.70 4.35
CA TRP A 318 -12.11 16.54 4.68
C TRP A 318 -12.52 17.71 5.58
N VAL A 319 -11.95 17.75 6.79
CA VAL A 319 -11.99 18.91 7.67
C VAL A 319 -10.71 19.73 7.42
N MET A 320 -10.85 20.97 6.99
CA MET A 320 -9.72 21.85 6.69
C MET A 320 -9.39 22.76 7.88
N GLU A 321 -8.10 22.91 8.18
CA GLU A 321 -7.57 23.87 9.16
C GLU A 321 -6.37 24.62 8.54
N THR A 322 -6.02 25.81 9.06
CA THR A 322 -4.91 26.63 8.54
C THR A 322 -3.73 26.62 9.51
N MET A 323 -2.53 26.31 9.01
CA MET A 323 -1.27 26.42 9.76
C MET A 323 -0.91 27.89 10.01
N PRO A 324 -0.19 28.22 11.11
CA PRO A 324 0.29 29.59 11.36
C PRO A 324 1.35 30.07 10.35
N GLN A 325 1.91 29.17 9.53
CA GLN A 325 2.89 29.46 8.48
C GLN A 325 2.67 28.54 7.27
N ALA A 326 2.67 29.10 6.06
CA ALA A 326 2.68 28.33 4.81
C ALA A 326 3.98 27.54 4.65
N ARG A 327 3.92 26.30 4.13
CA ARG A 327 5.09 25.41 4.09
C ARG A 327 5.08 24.45 2.90
N VAL A 328 6.15 24.47 2.10
CA VAL A 328 6.53 23.47 1.10
C VAL A 328 7.87 22.85 1.49
N MET A 329 8.06 21.55 1.24
CA MET A 329 9.19 20.71 1.71
C MET A 329 9.27 20.59 3.24
N GLY A 330 8.12 20.55 3.93
CA GLY A 330 8.06 20.35 5.37
C GLY A 330 7.80 18.89 5.76
N ASP A 331 8.68 18.28 6.56
CA ASP A 331 8.47 16.96 7.16
C ASP A 331 7.37 17.00 8.23
N MET A 332 6.64 15.89 8.42
CA MET A 332 5.71 15.70 9.53
C MET A 332 6.05 14.44 10.34
N ILE A 333 6.34 14.63 11.62
CA ILE A 333 6.89 13.60 12.51
C ILE A 333 5.89 13.38 13.67
N LEU A 334 5.35 12.17 13.81
CA LEU A 334 4.63 11.76 15.03
C LEU A 334 5.60 11.77 16.21
N LEU A 335 5.16 12.30 17.36
CA LEU A 335 5.91 12.32 18.62
C LEU A 335 5.37 11.23 19.57
N PRO A 336 6.15 10.73 20.55
CA PRO A 336 5.71 9.65 21.46
C PRO A 336 4.44 9.97 22.26
N ASN A 337 4.11 11.25 22.44
CA ASN A 337 2.91 11.71 23.14
C ASN A 337 1.67 11.88 22.24
N GLY A 338 1.73 11.51 20.96
CA GLY A 338 0.60 11.60 20.02
C GLY A 338 0.51 12.91 19.23
N ASN A 339 1.29 13.94 19.56
CA ASN A 339 1.34 15.16 18.77
C ASN A 339 2.11 14.94 17.45
N VAL A 340 1.88 15.81 16.47
CA VAL A 340 2.64 15.84 15.21
C VAL A 340 3.52 17.08 15.19
N LEU A 341 4.81 16.94 14.89
CA LEU A 341 5.71 18.06 14.63
C LEU A 341 5.84 18.28 13.13
N ILE A 342 5.52 19.49 12.67
CA ILE A 342 5.73 19.94 11.29
C ILE A 342 7.01 20.79 11.27
N ILE A 343 8.00 20.40 10.47
CA ILE A 343 9.38 20.94 10.53
C ILE A 343 9.99 21.05 9.11
N ASN A 344 11.11 21.76 8.96
CA ASN A 344 11.80 22.00 7.68
C ASN A 344 10.96 22.76 6.61
N GLY A 345 11.57 23.07 5.47
CA GLY A 345 10.90 23.64 4.30
C GLY A 345 10.94 25.17 4.17
N GLY A 346 10.27 25.67 3.11
CA GLY A 346 10.15 27.08 2.76
C GLY A 346 8.70 27.53 2.61
N ALA A 347 8.45 28.84 2.62
CA ALA A 347 7.13 29.45 2.52
C ALA A 347 6.71 29.77 1.07
N ALA A 348 7.60 29.59 0.08
CA ALA A 348 7.30 29.84 -1.32
C ALA A 348 8.09 28.93 -2.27
N GLY A 349 7.58 28.77 -3.49
CA GLY A 349 8.18 27.96 -4.55
C GLY A 349 7.71 26.51 -4.55
N VAL A 350 8.57 25.59 -5.01
CA VAL A 350 8.32 24.14 -5.05
C VAL A 350 9.60 23.37 -4.71
N ALA A 351 9.49 22.04 -4.58
CA ALA A 351 10.66 21.18 -4.48
C ALA A 351 11.42 21.06 -5.83
N GLY A 352 12.71 20.75 -5.74
CA GLY A 352 13.65 20.79 -6.87
C GLY A 352 14.69 21.90 -6.73
N TRP A 353 15.75 21.83 -7.54
CA TRP A 353 16.92 22.71 -7.39
C TRP A 353 16.63 24.17 -7.73
N GLU A 354 17.13 25.07 -6.89
CA GLU A 354 16.85 26.52 -6.94
C GLU A 354 15.36 26.92 -6.87
N LEU A 355 14.42 25.98 -6.64
CA LEU A 355 12.97 26.25 -6.78
C LEU A 355 12.24 26.68 -5.50
N GLY A 356 12.85 26.53 -4.32
CA GLY A 356 12.27 26.94 -3.03
C GLY A 356 12.73 28.32 -2.55
N ARG A 357 11.91 29.04 -1.79
CA ARG A 357 12.23 30.35 -1.18
C ARG A 357 11.67 30.48 0.24
N ASN A 358 12.21 31.46 0.98
CA ASN A 358 11.73 31.91 2.30
C ASN A 358 11.71 30.78 3.35
N PRO A 359 12.86 30.35 3.91
CA PRO A 359 12.95 29.19 4.80
C PRO A 359 12.11 29.36 6.07
N VAL A 360 11.36 28.33 6.44
CA VAL A 360 10.41 28.36 7.58
C VAL A 360 11.07 27.73 8.80
N LEU A 361 11.90 28.55 9.45
CA LEU A 361 12.80 28.17 10.54
C LEU A 361 12.10 27.67 11.81
N ASN A 362 10.86 28.11 12.07
CA ASN A 362 10.04 27.62 13.17
C ASN A 362 9.41 26.25 12.83
N PRO A 363 9.53 25.23 13.69
CA PRO A 363 8.60 24.11 13.68
C PRO A 363 7.20 24.55 14.13
N VAL A 364 6.18 23.76 13.79
CA VAL A 364 4.80 23.90 14.30
C VAL A 364 4.39 22.57 14.94
N LEU A 365 3.92 22.62 16.17
CA LEU A 365 3.34 21.46 16.86
C LEU A 365 1.84 21.41 16.58
N TYR A 366 1.32 20.28 16.11
CA TYR A 366 -0.11 20.00 15.97
C TYR A 366 -0.55 19.01 17.05
N ARG A 367 -1.55 19.41 17.84
CA ARG A 367 -2.20 18.60 18.87
C ARG A 367 -3.51 18.03 18.31
N PRO A 368 -3.60 16.73 17.96
CA PRO A 368 -4.77 16.18 17.27
C PRO A 368 -6.03 16.13 18.14
N ASP A 369 -5.88 16.07 19.46
CA ASP A 369 -6.99 15.96 20.41
C ASP A 369 -7.52 17.32 20.89
N ASP A 370 -6.82 18.42 20.60
CA ASP A 370 -7.27 19.77 20.90
C ASP A 370 -8.47 20.17 20.02
N LYS A 371 -9.16 21.24 20.41
CA LYS A 371 -10.30 21.78 19.64
C LYS A 371 -9.82 22.32 18.29
N LEU A 372 -10.66 22.18 17.26
CA LEU A 372 -10.39 22.73 15.93
C LEU A 372 -10.06 24.24 16.04
N GLY A 373 -9.01 24.67 15.34
CA GLY A 373 -8.52 26.04 15.40
C GLY A 373 -7.62 26.39 16.61
N SER A 374 -7.51 25.52 17.63
CA SER A 374 -6.51 25.67 18.71
C SER A 374 -5.36 24.68 18.62
N ARG A 375 -5.31 23.84 17.57
CA ARG A 375 -4.40 22.69 17.47
C ARG A 375 -2.95 23.02 17.15
N PHE A 376 -2.66 24.18 16.54
CA PHE A 376 -1.32 24.53 16.06
C PHE A 376 -0.60 25.48 17.01
N GLU A 377 0.63 25.16 17.37
CA GLU A 377 1.49 25.98 18.23
C GLU A 377 2.89 26.16 17.60
N LEU A 378 3.28 27.42 17.38
CA LEU A 378 4.59 27.77 16.84
C LEU A 378 5.71 27.47 17.85
N GLN A 379 6.77 26.81 17.40
CA GLN A 379 7.92 26.42 18.23
C GLN A 379 9.13 27.35 17.97
N ASN A 380 10.15 27.27 18.83
CA ASN A 380 11.36 28.09 18.67
C ASN A 380 12.11 27.73 17.36
N PRO A 381 12.66 28.71 16.64
CA PRO A 381 13.28 28.49 15.34
C PRO A 381 14.70 27.89 15.44
N THR A 382 15.13 27.17 14.41
CA THR A 382 16.57 26.97 14.12
C THR A 382 17.14 28.21 13.44
N THR A 383 18.46 28.35 13.38
CA THR A 383 19.14 29.33 12.51
C THR A 383 19.48 28.79 11.13
N ILE A 384 19.29 27.48 10.87
CA ILE A 384 19.75 26.80 9.65
C ILE A 384 18.58 26.56 8.66
N PRO A 385 18.65 27.06 7.42
CA PRO A 385 17.68 26.77 6.36
C PRO A 385 17.69 25.28 5.93
N ARG A 386 16.72 24.51 6.40
CA ARG A 386 16.50 23.10 5.99
C ARG A 386 15.53 23.06 4.79
N MET A 387 16.07 23.12 3.56
CA MET A 387 15.32 23.26 2.30
C MET A 387 15.18 21.93 1.52
N TYR A 388 15.26 21.93 0.18
CA TYR A 388 15.12 20.72 -0.64
C TYR A 388 16.22 19.67 -0.35
N HIS A 389 15.85 18.40 -0.26
CA HIS A 389 16.70 17.32 0.28
C HIS A 389 17.14 17.51 1.75
N SER A 390 16.42 18.28 2.57
CA SER A 390 16.47 18.11 4.04
C SER A 390 15.57 16.94 4.47
N THR A 391 15.72 16.50 5.72
CA THR A 391 14.96 15.38 6.29
C THR A 391 14.91 15.49 7.83
N ALA A 392 13.85 14.95 8.43
CA ALA A 392 13.74 14.76 9.88
C ALA A 392 13.26 13.34 10.26
N LEU A 393 13.66 12.84 11.45
CA LEU A 393 13.05 11.65 12.06
C LEU A 393 13.04 11.70 13.59
N LEU A 394 12.19 10.88 14.21
CA LEU A 394 12.11 10.72 15.67
C LEU A 394 13.16 9.73 16.18
N LEU A 395 13.94 10.13 17.19
CA LEU A 395 14.89 9.31 17.92
C LEU A 395 14.23 8.58 19.10
N ARG A 396 14.83 7.46 19.54
CA ARG A 396 14.32 6.67 20.68
C ARG A 396 14.40 7.41 22.03
N ASP A 397 15.13 8.53 22.11
CA ASP A 397 15.18 9.42 23.27
C ASP A 397 14.10 10.53 23.25
N GLY A 398 13.27 10.59 22.21
CA GLY A 398 12.21 11.58 22.04
C GLY A 398 12.62 12.88 21.32
N ARG A 399 13.90 13.06 20.96
CA ARG A 399 14.34 14.17 20.11
C ARG A 399 13.99 13.91 18.65
N VAL A 400 13.80 14.97 17.87
CA VAL A 400 13.68 14.88 16.40
C VAL A 400 15.02 15.28 15.79
N LEU A 401 15.69 14.32 15.14
CA LEU A 401 16.94 14.54 14.40
C LEU A 401 16.63 15.22 13.07
N VAL A 402 17.46 16.17 12.65
CA VAL A 402 17.30 17.00 11.46
C VAL A 402 18.63 17.13 10.71
N GLY A 403 18.60 17.00 9.39
CA GLY A 403 19.78 17.06 8.52
C GLY A 403 19.46 17.44 7.06
N GLY A 404 20.50 17.56 6.24
CA GLY A 404 20.43 18.21 4.92
C GLY A 404 20.17 19.72 5.08
N SER A 405 19.89 20.51 4.06
CA SER A 405 19.55 20.23 2.66
C SER A 405 20.70 20.29 1.65
N ASN A 406 20.49 19.72 0.45
CA ASN A 406 21.18 20.19 -0.75
C ASN A 406 20.19 20.62 -1.85
N PRO A 407 19.87 21.92 -1.97
CA PRO A 407 18.97 22.45 -2.99
C PRO A 407 19.64 22.70 -4.35
N HIS A 408 20.82 22.12 -4.61
CA HIS A 408 21.61 22.31 -5.83
C HIS A 408 21.84 21.00 -6.60
N ASN A 409 22.24 21.10 -7.87
CA ASN A 409 22.56 19.95 -8.73
C ASN A 409 23.93 19.28 -8.42
N TYR A 410 24.76 19.91 -7.60
CA TYR A 410 26.06 19.44 -7.11
C TYR A 410 26.28 20.01 -5.70
N TYR A 411 27.35 19.62 -5.00
CA TYR A 411 27.68 20.25 -3.72
C TYR A 411 28.17 21.68 -3.93
N ASN A 412 27.48 22.66 -3.34
CA ASN A 412 27.83 24.07 -3.42
C ASN A 412 27.64 24.78 -2.07
N PHE A 413 28.75 25.31 -1.54
CA PHE A 413 28.82 25.84 -0.18
C PHE A 413 28.90 27.39 -0.12
N THR A 414 29.00 28.07 -1.27
CA THR A 414 29.37 29.50 -1.34
C THR A 414 28.73 30.21 -2.53
N GLY A 415 28.33 31.47 -2.36
CA GLY A 415 27.77 32.28 -3.47
C GLY A 415 26.36 31.85 -3.91
N VAL A 416 25.65 31.10 -3.07
CA VAL A 416 24.30 30.56 -3.29
C VAL A 416 23.36 30.95 -2.17
N LEU A 417 22.06 30.98 -2.45
CA LEU A 417 21.03 31.46 -1.52
C LEU A 417 20.83 30.56 -0.29
N TYR A 418 20.97 29.24 -0.46
CA TYR A 418 20.86 28.23 0.60
C TYR A 418 21.94 27.16 0.38
N PRO A 419 23.16 27.34 0.93
CA PRO A 419 24.27 26.40 0.76
C PRO A 419 23.91 24.93 1.05
N THR A 420 24.63 24.01 0.42
CA THR A 420 24.66 22.60 0.82
C THR A 420 24.99 22.49 2.30
N GLU A 421 24.11 21.85 3.06
CA GLU A 421 24.18 21.74 4.52
C GLU A 421 24.47 20.29 4.92
N LEU A 422 25.55 20.10 5.68
CA LEU A 422 26.10 18.81 6.10
C LEU A 422 25.97 18.57 7.61
N SER A 423 25.49 19.56 8.37
CA SER A 423 25.33 19.49 9.82
C SER A 423 24.11 18.69 10.25
N LEU A 424 24.18 18.17 11.47
CA LEU A 424 23.04 17.60 12.19
C LEU A 424 22.65 18.47 13.38
N GLU A 425 21.35 18.69 13.53
CA GLU A 425 20.71 19.25 14.71
C GLU A 425 19.68 18.27 15.27
N ALA A 426 19.36 18.39 16.55
CA ALA A 426 18.19 17.78 17.15
C ALA A 426 17.25 18.83 17.74
N PHE A 427 15.98 18.81 17.35
CA PHE A 427 14.92 19.52 18.05
C PHE A 427 14.43 18.68 19.22
N SER A 428 14.38 19.28 20.41
CA SER A 428 13.89 18.66 21.65
C SER A 428 12.53 19.28 21.99
N PRO A 429 11.39 18.59 21.76
CA PRO A 429 10.07 19.11 22.11
C PRO A 429 9.92 19.38 23.62
N ALA A 430 8.93 20.18 24.03
CA ALA A 430 8.82 20.67 25.41
C ALA A 430 8.80 19.59 26.53
N TYR A 431 8.38 18.35 26.23
CA TYR A 431 8.48 17.22 27.18
C TYR A 431 9.93 16.81 27.50
N LEU A 432 10.91 17.26 26.69
CA LEU A 432 12.35 17.14 26.92
C LEU A 432 12.99 18.42 27.50
N ASN A 433 12.22 19.39 27.96
CA ASN A 433 12.76 20.53 28.72
C ASN A 433 13.39 20.07 30.05
N PRO A 434 14.39 20.82 30.59
CA PRO A 434 14.98 20.53 31.89
C PRO A 434 13.99 20.50 33.05
N GLU A 435 12.98 21.39 33.08
CA GLU A 435 11.94 21.40 34.12
C GLU A 435 11.19 20.06 34.18
N ASN A 436 10.90 19.49 33.01
CA ASN A 436 10.18 18.23 32.83
C ASN A 436 11.05 16.98 33.06
N SER A 437 12.34 17.12 33.40
CA SER A 437 13.26 15.99 33.71
C SER A 437 12.69 15.04 34.78
N SER A 438 12.13 15.61 35.84
CA SER A 438 11.52 14.88 36.97
C SER A 438 10.26 14.07 36.62
N LEU A 439 9.65 14.35 35.46
CA LEU A 439 8.45 13.67 34.94
C LEU A 439 8.78 12.59 33.88
N ARG A 440 10.05 12.40 33.51
CA ARG A 440 10.44 11.40 32.50
C ARG A 440 10.40 9.99 33.13
N PRO A 441 9.58 9.06 32.61
CA PRO A 441 9.55 7.69 33.10
C PRO A 441 10.78 6.93 32.63
N LYS A 442 11.47 6.24 33.53
CA LYS A 442 12.46 5.21 33.21
C LYS A 442 11.77 3.84 33.25
N ILE A 443 11.60 3.22 32.08
CA ILE A 443 11.07 1.85 31.98
C ILE A 443 12.05 0.88 32.64
N VAL A 444 11.50 -0.03 33.45
CA VAL A 444 12.20 -1.11 34.16
C VAL A 444 11.79 -2.47 33.59
N LEU A 445 10.51 -2.63 33.25
CA LEU A 445 9.97 -3.77 32.49
C LEU A 445 9.01 -3.27 31.40
N PRO A 446 8.96 -3.88 30.21
CA PRO A 446 9.88 -4.93 29.75
C PRO A 446 11.31 -4.43 29.60
N ALA A 447 12.28 -5.34 29.57
CA ALA A 447 13.68 -5.01 29.29
C ALA A 447 13.86 -4.44 27.87
N SER A 448 14.94 -3.69 27.65
CA SER A 448 15.30 -3.25 26.30
C SER A 448 15.50 -4.45 25.38
N TYR A 449 15.15 -4.29 24.10
CA TYR A 449 15.16 -5.35 23.08
C TYR A 449 14.23 -6.55 23.36
N ALA A 450 13.26 -6.42 24.29
CA ALA A 450 12.24 -7.44 24.49
C ALA A 450 11.45 -7.71 23.21
N LYS A 451 11.31 -9.00 22.85
CA LYS A 451 10.43 -9.46 21.78
C LYS A 451 9.00 -9.52 22.32
N LEU A 452 8.08 -8.85 21.63
CA LEU A 452 6.65 -8.82 21.96
C LEU A 452 5.86 -9.54 20.88
N ASN A 453 4.90 -10.36 21.30
CA ASN A 453 3.93 -11.00 20.41
C ASN A 453 2.71 -10.09 20.21
N TYR A 454 1.89 -10.40 19.20
CA TYR A 454 0.56 -9.79 19.03
C TYR A 454 -0.42 -10.34 20.08
N ASN A 455 -1.40 -9.51 20.47
CA ASN A 455 -2.40 -9.82 21.51
C ASN A 455 -1.81 -10.32 22.85
N GLN A 456 -0.57 -9.96 23.14
CA GLN A 456 0.11 -10.23 24.40
C GLN A 456 -0.24 -9.14 25.42
N ASN A 457 -0.76 -9.54 26.58
CA ASN A 457 -0.83 -8.70 27.77
C ASN A 457 0.59 -8.42 28.29
N LEU A 458 0.90 -7.16 28.54
CA LEU A 458 2.23 -6.67 28.87
C LEU A 458 2.17 -5.77 30.11
N GLU A 459 2.95 -6.11 31.14
CA GLU A 459 3.21 -5.17 32.23
C GLU A 459 4.34 -4.22 31.83
N VAL A 460 4.02 -2.93 31.69
CA VAL A 460 5.00 -1.86 31.58
C VAL A 460 5.22 -1.26 32.96
N ARG A 461 6.34 -1.63 33.60
CA ARG A 461 6.76 -1.13 34.91
C ARG A 461 7.80 -0.04 34.74
N PHE A 462 7.62 1.10 35.39
CA PHE A 462 8.54 2.24 35.29
C PHE A 462 8.69 3.01 36.61
N THR A 463 9.79 3.77 36.72
CA THR A 463 10.03 4.72 37.81
C THR A 463 10.01 6.16 37.30
N VAL A 464 9.43 7.09 38.05
CA VAL A 464 9.40 8.53 37.73
C VAL A 464 9.59 9.35 39.01
N ALA A 465 10.37 10.43 38.97
CA ALA A 465 10.88 11.09 40.19
C ALA A 465 9.84 11.92 40.98
N ARG A 466 8.65 12.12 40.42
CA ARG A 466 7.49 12.76 41.08
C ARG A 466 6.25 11.90 40.91
N THR A 467 5.32 12.02 41.87
CA THR A 467 3.97 11.46 41.77
C THR A 467 3.28 11.90 40.47
N VAL A 468 2.76 10.95 39.72
CA VAL A 468 2.03 11.18 38.46
C VAL A 468 0.53 10.90 38.63
N ALA A 469 -0.30 11.65 37.91
CA ALA A 469 -1.74 11.41 37.85
C ALA A 469 -2.02 10.15 37.02
N LEU A 470 -2.59 9.12 37.65
CA LEU A 470 -2.70 7.78 37.06
C LEU A 470 -3.61 7.74 35.81
N ASP A 471 -4.61 8.61 35.77
CA ASP A 471 -5.54 8.79 34.64
C ASP A 471 -4.90 9.49 33.43
N LYS A 472 -3.69 10.05 33.58
CA LYS A 472 -2.90 10.66 32.50
C LYS A 472 -1.80 9.76 31.95
N LEU A 473 -1.66 8.53 32.46
CA LEU A 473 -0.65 7.58 32.00
C LEU A 473 -1.13 6.79 30.78
N SER A 474 -0.39 6.92 29.69
CA SER A 474 -0.54 6.14 28.47
C SER A 474 0.79 5.48 28.09
N VAL A 475 0.72 4.35 27.41
CA VAL A 475 1.87 3.68 26.79
C VAL A 475 1.71 3.77 25.28
N THR A 476 2.76 4.17 24.57
CA THR A 476 2.74 4.26 23.11
C THR A 476 3.84 3.42 22.47
N MET A 477 3.59 2.94 21.26
CA MET A 477 4.56 2.26 20.41
C MET A 477 4.76 3.05 19.12
N VAL A 478 6.02 3.42 18.84
CA VAL A 478 6.42 4.07 17.58
C VAL A 478 7.01 3.00 16.65
N ALA A 479 6.68 3.02 15.36
CA ALA A 479 7.53 2.41 14.33
C ALA A 479 8.35 3.51 13.64
N PRO A 480 9.70 3.41 13.57
CA PRO A 480 10.54 4.46 13.00
C PRO A 480 10.34 4.59 11.49
N SER A 481 10.38 5.82 10.99
CA SER A 481 10.22 6.12 9.57
C SER A 481 11.48 5.86 8.75
N PHE A 482 11.27 5.53 7.48
CA PHE A 482 12.21 5.89 6.43
C PHE A 482 11.78 7.27 5.92
N THR A 483 12.54 8.32 6.21
CA THR A 483 12.19 9.68 5.79
C THR A 483 13.06 10.15 4.65
N THR A 484 12.44 10.72 3.62
CA THR A 484 13.11 11.50 2.56
C THR A 484 12.09 12.41 1.87
N HIS A 485 12.54 13.49 1.24
CA HIS A 485 11.70 14.38 0.39
C HIS A 485 10.37 14.79 1.04
N SER A 486 10.39 15.05 2.35
CA SER A 486 9.23 15.43 3.16
C SER A 486 8.13 14.37 3.30
N PHE A 487 8.44 13.07 3.15
CA PHE A 487 7.54 12.00 3.54
C PHE A 487 8.21 10.96 4.46
N SER A 488 7.56 10.68 5.59
CA SER A 488 7.96 9.68 6.58
C SER A 488 7.29 8.32 6.29
N MET A 489 7.86 7.54 5.39
CA MET A 489 7.36 6.20 5.03
C MET A 489 7.38 5.27 6.25
N ASN A 490 6.40 4.36 6.34
CA ASN A 490 6.22 3.37 7.42
C ASN A 490 5.90 3.95 8.83
N HIS A 491 5.83 5.28 8.99
CA HIS A 491 5.65 5.90 10.30
C HIS A 491 4.24 5.62 10.86
N ARG A 492 4.17 5.09 12.08
CA ARG A 492 2.92 4.86 12.82
C ARG A 492 3.17 5.01 14.32
N LEU A 493 2.19 5.59 15.02
CA LEU A 493 2.10 5.60 16.47
C LEU A 493 0.86 4.83 16.90
N LEU A 494 1.03 3.90 17.83
CA LEU A 494 -0.04 3.12 18.44
C LEU A 494 -0.16 3.52 19.91
N VAL A 495 -1.36 3.84 20.38
CA VAL A 495 -1.65 4.11 21.80
C VAL A 495 -2.22 2.84 22.41
N LEU A 496 -1.47 2.20 23.30
CA LEU A 496 -1.92 1.00 24.01
C LEU A 496 -2.88 1.41 25.14
N GLY A 497 -3.95 0.65 25.32
CA GLY A 497 -4.94 0.91 26.37
C GLY A 497 -4.38 0.56 27.76
N SER A 498 -4.40 1.53 28.68
CA SER A 498 -4.06 1.34 30.09
C SER A 498 -5.17 0.59 30.83
N GLU A 499 -5.22 -0.73 30.70
CA GLU A 499 -6.26 -1.59 31.31
C GLU A 499 -6.25 -1.53 32.83
N LYS A 500 -5.06 -1.41 33.43
CA LYS A 500 -4.89 -1.27 34.88
C LYS A 500 -3.60 -0.51 35.19
N VAL A 501 -3.71 0.56 35.97
CA VAL A 501 -2.57 1.33 36.49
C VAL A 501 -2.46 1.09 38.00
N ILE A 502 -1.25 0.76 38.49
CA ILE A 502 -0.99 0.47 39.89
C ILE A 502 0.30 1.16 40.34
N GLY A 503 0.27 1.87 41.47
CA GLY A 503 1.49 2.23 42.20
C GLY A 503 1.99 1.03 43.01
N ILE A 504 3.19 0.54 42.72
CA ILE A 504 3.78 -0.65 43.37
C ILE A 504 4.69 -0.25 44.55
N GLY A 505 5.18 1.00 44.57
CA GLY A 505 5.95 1.57 45.67
C GLY A 505 6.27 3.03 45.41
N ASN A 506 7.11 3.63 46.27
CA ASN A 506 7.54 5.03 46.09
C ASN A 506 8.07 5.25 44.66
N ASN A 507 7.49 6.24 43.97
CA ASN A 507 7.89 6.64 42.61
C ASN A 507 7.90 5.52 41.56
N THR A 508 7.21 4.39 41.81
CA THR A 508 7.26 3.17 40.98
C THR A 508 5.85 2.70 40.62
N TYR A 509 5.59 2.56 39.32
CA TYR A 509 4.28 2.27 38.77
C TYR A 509 4.34 1.09 37.79
N ALA A 510 3.23 0.38 37.64
CA ALA A 510 2.99 -0.58 36.56
C ALA A 510 1.70 -0.23 35.82
N VAL A 511 1.74 -0.36 34.50
CA VAL A 511 0.57 -0.29 33.62
C VAL A 511 0.44 -1.63 32.92
N GLN A 512 -0.70 -2.31 33.09
CA GLN A 512 -1.06 -3.44 32.24
C GLN A 512 -1.66 -2.90 30.94
N VAL A 513 -1.11 -3.34 29.81
CA VAL A 513 -1.56 -2.98 28.47
C VAL A 513 -1.58 -4.22 27.57
N THR A 514 -2.57 -4.33 26.68
CA THR A 514 -2.54 -5.38 25.64
C THR A 514 -1.99 -4.80 24.34
N THR A 515 -0.98 -5.48 23.80
CA THR A 515 -0.34 -5.19 22.51
C THR A 515 -1.33 -5.36 21.34
N PRO A 516 -1.04 -4.82 20.13
CA PRO A 516 -1.98 -4.86 19.00
C PRO A 516 -2.44 -6.29 18.66
N GLY A 517 -3.72 -6.46 18.32
CA GLY A 517 -4.35 -7.77 18.19
C GLY A 517 -3.95 -8.61 16.95
N SER A 518 -3.26 -8.04 15.95
CA SER A 518 -3.02 -8.75 14.68
C SER A 518 -1.68 -8.44 13.99
N GLY A 519 -1.15 -9.49 13.36
CA GLY A 519 -0.02 -9.47 12.43
C GLY A 519 -0.29 -10.42 11.27
N GLY A 520 -1.14 -9.97 10.34
CA GLY A 520 -1.74 -10.81 9.29
C GLY A 520 -3.19 -11.20 9.63
N VAL A 521 -3.99 -11.43 8.60
CA VAL A 521 -5.44 -11.70 8.70
C VAL A 521 -5.78 -12.95 7.88
N LEU A 522 -6.30 -13.99 8.51
CA LEU A 522 -6.86 -15.15 7.82
C LEU A 522 -8.31 -14.81 7.44
N ARG A 523 -8.56 -14.68 6.14
CA ARG A 523 -9.83 -14.22 5.56
C ARG A 523 -10.73 -15.41 5.17
N ASP A 524 -12.04 -15.23 5.22
CA ASP A 524 -13.04 -16.13 4.66
C ASP A 524 -13.05 -16.07 3.12
N LEU A 525 -13.94 -16.85 2.50
CA LEU A 525 -14.12 -16.91 1.04
C LEU A 525 -14.61 -15.57 0.42
N ASN A 526 -14.98 -14.58 1.24
CA ASN A 526 -15.40 -13.24 0.82
C ASN A 526 -14.36 -12.16 1.20
N GLY A 527 -13.17 -12.54 1.68
CA GLY A 527 -12.11 -11.60 2.06
C GLY A 527 -12.23 -11.01 3.48
N LYS A 528 -13.14 -11.49 4.33
CA LYS A 528 -13.40 -10.96 5.68
C LYS A 528 -12.68 -11.78 6.76
N GLY A 529 -12.01 -11.14 7.71
CA GLY A 529 -11.24 -11.83 8.76
C GLY A 529 -12.08 -12.81 9.59
N ALA A 530 -11.63 -14.06 9.70
CA ALA A 530 -12.41 -15.17 10.25
C ALA A 530 -11.82 -15.81 11.52
N CYS A 531 -10.50 -16.01 11.59
CA CYS A 531 -9.84 -16.62 12.76
C CYS A 531 -8.31 -16.35 12.77
N LEU A 532 -7.66 -16.66 13.89
CA LEU A 532 -6.21 -16.74 14.04
C LEU A 532 -5.87 -18.10 14.66
N PHE A 533 -5.01 -18.91 14.02
CA PHE A 533 -4.47 -20.12 14.65
C PHE A 533 -3.09 -20.51 14.11
N SER A 534 -2.30 -21.14 14.96
CA SER A 534 -1.08 -21.88 14.62
C SER A 534 -0.77 -22.86 15.76
N SER A 535 -0.18 -24.02 15.49
CA SER A 535 0.15 -24.99 16.55
C SER A 535 1.33 -25.87 16.20
N PHE A 536 2.23 -26.08 17.16
CA PHE A 536 3.42 -26.90 17.02
C PHE A 536 3.15 -28.33 17.52
N ILE A 537 3.03 -29.28 16.59
CA ILE A 537 2.72 -30.71 16.88
C ILE A 537 3.96 -31.60 17.09
N GLY A 538 5.16 -31.01 17.15
CA GLY A 538 6.42 -31.75 17.25
C GLY A 538 7.04 -32.14 15.90
N ILE A 539 8.19 -32.82 15.97
CA ILE A 539 8.86 -33.38 14.80
C ILE A 539 8.32 -34.79 14.59
N LEU A 540 7.67 -35.02 13.44
CA LEU A 540 7.00 -36.27 13.07
C LEU A 540 7.31 -36.60 11.61
N ASP A 541 7.23 -37.87 11.20
CA ASP A 541 7.27 -38.22 9.78
C ASP A 541 6.03 -37.67 9.06
N SER A 542 6.17 -37.31 7.78
CA SER A 542 5.13 -36.58 7.01
C SER A 542 3.75 -37.23 7.08
N ASN A 543 3.68 -38.57 7.09
CA ASN A 543 2.42 -39.30 7.17
C ASN A 543 1.75 -39.14 8.55
N THR A 544 2.53 -39.25 9.62
CA THR A 544 2.05 -39.03 11.00
C THR A 544 1.71 -37.56 11.26
N ALA A 545 2.49 -36.61 10.73
CA ALA A 545 2.26 -35.18 10.87
C ALA A 545 0.90 -34.75 10.28
N GLU A 546 0.61 -35.17 9.04
CA GLU A 546 -0.64 -34.82 8.34
C GLU A 546 -1.87 -35.50 8.98
N LEU A 547 -1.74 -36.76 9.41
CA LEU A 547 -2.79 -37.43 10.19
C LEU A 547 -3.06 -36.72 11.52
N MET A 548 -2.02 -36.28 12.25
CA MET A 548 -2.20 -35.54 13.50
C MET A 548 -2.75 -34.12 13.27
N ALA A 549 -2.42 -33.47 12.15
CA ALA A 549 -3.02 -32.20 11.78
C ALA A 549 -4.54 -32.33 11.54
N ILE A 550 -4.97 -33.36 10.82
CA ILE A 550 -6.40 -33.64 10.58
C ILE A 550 -7.10 -34.06 11.89
N TRP A 551 -6.50 -34.98 12.67
CA TRP A 551 -7.02 -35.36 13.99
C TRP A 551 -7.20 -34.16 14.91
N LYS A 552 -6.22 -33.24 14.93
CA LYS A 552 -6.29 -32.03 15.74
C LYS A 552 -7.41 -31.11 15.25
N ALA A 553 -7.56 -30.90 13.93
CA ALA A 553 -8.67 -30.13 13.38
C ALA A 553 -10.04 -30.73 13.76
N CYS A 554 -10.22 -32.05 13.61
CA CYS A 554 -11.43 -32.77 14.04
C CYS A 554 -11.69 -32.57 15.54
N ALA A 555 -10.68 -32.78 16.39
CA ALA A 555 -10.81 -32.69 17.84
C ALA A 555 -11.10 -31.26 18.35
N LEU A 556 -10.49 -30.25 17.73
CA LEU A 556 -10.80 -28.85 18.02
C LEU A 556 -12.26 -28.57 17.67
N CYS A 557 -12.70 -28.86 16.44
CA CYS A 557 -14.11 -28.69 16.06
C CYS A 557 -15.10 -29.54 16.88
N ALA A 558 -14.69 -30.73 17.37
CA ALA A 558 -15.50 -31.56 18.28
C ALA A 558 -15.71 -30.91 19.66
N SER A 559 -14.69 -30.21 20.17
CA SER A 559 -14.75 -29.53 21.47
C SER A 559 -15.64 -28.27 21.47
N ARG A 560 -16.07 -27.82 20.29
CA ARG A 560 -16.63 -26.49 20.03
C ARG A 560 -18.15 -26.56 19.89
N ARG A 561 -18.86 -26.25 20.98
CA ARG A 561 -20.35 -26.25 21.02
C ARG A 561 -20.97 -25.33 19.97
N ASP A 562 -20.28 -24.24 19.63
CA ASP A 562 -20.59 -23.26 18.60
C ASP A 562 -20.52 -23.79 17.16
N LEU A 563 -19.83 -24.90 16.94
CA LEU A 563 -19.70 -25.58 15.65
C LEU A 563 -20.62 -26.81 15.53
N LYS A 564 -21.36 -27.14 16.59
CA LYS A 564 -22.23 -28.32 16.64
C LYS A 564 -23.46 -28.15 15.73
N GLY A 565 -23.46 -28.87 14.61
CA GLY A 565 -24.51 -28.83 13.59
C GLY A 565 -24.11 -28.04 12.33
N THR A 566 -23.06 -27.23 12.40
CA THR A 566 -22.47 -26.57 11.23
C THR A 566 -21.86 -27.60 10.28
N LYS A 567 -22.05 -27.47 8.96
CA LYS A 567 -21.31 -28.29 8.00
C LYS A 567 -19.86 -27.79 7.88
N ILE A 568 -18.89 -28.64 8.15
CA ILE A 568 -17.46 -28.28 8.22
C ILE A 568 -16.61 -29.24 7.38
N SER A 569 -15.86 -28.69 6.42
CA SER A 569 -14.97 -29.45 5.54
C SER A 569 -13.50 -29.16 5.88
N ILE A 570 -12.78 -30.15 6.40
CA ILE A 570 -11.36 -30.06 6.75
C ILE A 570 -10.52 -30.32 5.50
N ALA A 571 -10.00 -29.26 4.89
CA ALA A 571 -9.22 -29.33 3.65
C ALA A 571 -7.73 -29.58 3.94
N ASN A 572 -7.22 -30.75 3.55
CA ASN A 572 -5.81 -31.14 3.70
C ASN A 572 -5.13 -31.36 2.34
N ASN A 573 -3.82 -31.10 2.26
CA ASN A 573 -3.06 -31.13 1.00
C ASN A 573 -2.26 -32.42 0.75
N PHE A 574 -2.40 -33.41 1.62
CA PHE A 574 -1.69 -34.68 1.58
C PHE A 574 -2.65 -35.84 1.30
N LYS A 575 -2.79 -36.15 0.01
CA LYS A 575 -3.77 -37.12 -0.54
C LYS A 575 -3.78 -38.47 0.18
N VAL A 576 -2.63 -38.96 0.64
CA VAL A 576 -2.48 -40.27 1.29
C VAL A 576 -3.18 -40.29 2.67
N ALA A 577 -2.93 -39.30 3.53
CA ALA A 577 -3.59 -39.20 4.84
C ALA A 577 -5.11 -39.04 4.68
N VAL A 578 -5.56 -38.22 3.73
CA VAL A 578 -7.00 -38.09 3.40
C VAL A 578 -7.56 -39.43 2.91
N SER A 579 -6.86 -40.17 2.03
CA SER A 579 -7.34 -41.47 1.56
C SER A 579 -7.43 -42.52 2.67
N TRP A 580 -6.54 -42.50 3.67
CA TRP A 580 -6.63 -43.39 4.83
C TRP A 580 -7.76 -43.03 5.80
N ILE A 581 -8.21 -41.78 5.80
CA ILE A 581 -9.36 -41.38 6.63
C ILE A 581 -10.68 -41.76 5.95
N LEU A 582 -10.77 -41.64 4.63
CA LEU A 582 -12.01 -41.83 3.87
C LEU A 582 -12.27 -43.26 3.36
N ASN A 583 -11.24 -44.08 3.19
CA ASN A 583 -11.35 -45.46 2.67
C ASN A 583 -11.02 -46.47 3.77
N GLU A 584 -11.12 -47.77 3.47
CA GLU A 584 -10.88 -48.82 4.48
C GLU A 584 -9.41 -48.91 4.92
N ASP A 585 -8.44 -48.58 4.05
CA ASP A 585 -6.99 -48.61 4.36
C ASP A 585 -6.62 -47.74 5.56
N PHE A 586 -5.88 -48.32 6.51
CA PHE A 586 -5.36 -47.65 7.71
C PHE A 586 -3.87 -47.32 7.63
N GLY A 587 -3.22 -47.54 6.48
CA GLY A 587 -1.79 -47.29 6.29
C GLY A 587 -0.93 -48.25 7.12
N SER A 588 0.03 -47.71 7.85
CA SER A 588 0.93 -48.53 8.68
C SER A 588 0.37 -48.79 10.09
N PHE A 589 0.76 -49.88 10.75
CA PHE A 589 0.22 -50.28 12.06
C PHE A 589 0.28 -49.17 13.14
N LYS A 590 1.30 -48.30 13.10
CA LYS A 590 1.43 -47.12 13.99
C LYS A 590 0.37 -46.03 13.76
N HIS A 591 -0.32 -46.03 12.62
CA HIS A 591 -1.32 -45.03 12.23
C HIS A 591 -2.76 -45.47 12.49
N VAL A 592 -3.01 -46.78 12.58
CA VAL A 592 -4.35 -47.41 12.71
C VAL A 592 -5.18 -46.72 13.79
N LYS A 593 -4.62 -46.53 15.00
CA LYS A 593 -5.32 -45.89 16.12
C LYS A 593 -5.74 -44.46 15.79
N THR A 594 -4.81 -43.62 15.33
CA THR A 594 -5.10 -42.22 15.00
C THR A 594 -6.15 -42.10 13.90
N ILE A 595 -6.09 -42.95 12.88
CA ILE A 595 -7.09 -42.99 11.80
C ILE A 595 -8.46 -43.43 12.34
N TYR A 596 -8.51 -44.46 13.20
CA TYR A 596 -9.74 -44.89 13.87
C TYR A 596 -10.34 -43.78 14.74
N ASP A 597 -9.51 -43.08 15.52
CA ASP A 597 -9.93 -41.93 16.32
C ASP A 597 -10.49 -40.80 15.44
N ILE A 598 -9.88 -40.49 14.28
CA ILE A 598 -10.43 -39.53 13.30
C ILE A 598 -11.79 -39.99 12.77
N ARG A 599 -11.89 -41.22 12.24
CA ARG A 599 -13.13 -41.76 11.67
C ARG A 599 -14.25 -41.76 12.72
N SER A 600 -13.95 -42.18 13.95
CA SER A 600 -14.89 -42.17 15.07
C SER A 600 -15.37 -40.75 15.42
N MET A 601 -14.48 -39.75 15.41
CA MET A 601 -14.89 -38.35 15.62
C MET A 601 -15.82 -37.86 14.51
N LEU A 602 -15.48 -38.08 13.23
CA LEU A 602 -16.30 -37.70 12.08
C LEU A 602 -17.71 -38.33 12.16
N CYS A 603 -17.80 -39.63 12.42
CA CYS A 603 -19.07 -40.33 12.63
C CYS A 603 -19.86 -39.80 13.82
N SER A 604 -19.22 -39.41 14.93
CA SER A 604 -19.90 -38.88 16.12
C SER A 604 -20.46 -37.47 15.95
N LEU A 605 -19.95 -36.70 14.99
CA LEU A 605 -20.35 -35.31 14.73
C LEU A 605 -21.34 -35.16 13.57
N GLY A 606 -21.36 -36.12 12.62
CA GLY A 606 -22.33 -36.21 11.51
C GLY A 606 -22.18 -35.18 10.39
N ASN A 607 -21.91 -33.92 10.70
CA ASN A 607 -21.87 -32.80 9.75
C ASN A 607 -20.45 -32.39 9.34
N MET A 608 -19.48 -33.32 9.39
CA MET A 608 -18.07 -33.02 9.12
C MET A 608 -17.47 -33.95 8.06
N ASP A 609 -16.76 -33.37 7.09
CA ASP A 609 -16.03 -34.11 6.05
C ASP A 609 -14.55 -33.70 5.98
N VAL A 610 -13.69 -34.61 5.52
CA VAL A 610 -12.26 -34.35 5.25
C VAL A 610 -12.07 -34.39 3.74
N VAL A 611 -11.50 -33.34 3.16
CA VAL A 611 -11.37 -33.19 1.70
C VAL A 611 -9.92 -32.97 1.28
N PHE A 612 -9.53 -33.56 0.15
CA PHE A 612 -8.21 -33.34 -0.43
C PHE A 612 -8.22 -32.11 -1.34
N ASN A 613 -7.49 -31.06 -0.96
CA ASN A 613 -7.24 -29.89 -1.78
C ASN A 613 -5.78 -29.86 -2.24
N SER A 614 -5.54 -29.73 -3.55
CA SER A 614 -4.19 -29.65 -4.10
C SER A 614 -3.33 -28.54 -3.46
N ARG A 615 -2.00 -28.71 -3.41
CA ARG A 615 -1.11 -27.67 -2.86
C ARG A 615 -1.23 -26.32 -3.59
N ALA A 616 -1.50 -26.35 -4.90
CA ALA A 616 -1.75 -25.16 -5.71
C ALA A 616 -3.00 -24.38 -5.28
N THR A 617 -4.00 -25.05 -4.70
CA THR A 617 -5.24 -24.43 -4.18
C THR A 617 -5.25 -24.25 -2.65
N ASN A 618 -4.14 -24.58 -1.96
CA ASN A 618 -3.99 -24.40 -0.51
C ASN A 618 -2.56 -23.94 -0.14
N SER A 619 -2.06 -22.94 -0.85
CA SER A 619 -0.72 -22.38 -0.70
C SER A 619 -0.48 -21.73 0.68
N PHE A 620 -1.54 -21.21 1.32
CA PHE A 620 -1.45 -20.59 2.64
C PHE A 620 -1.17 -21.62 3.75
N ALA A 621 -1.82 -22.79 3.73
CA ALA A 621 -1.53 -23.85 4.69
C ALA A 621 -0.15 -24.49 4.45
N ASP A 622 0.25 -24.68 3.19
CA ASP A 622 1.60 -25.14 2.82
C ASP A 622 2.70 -24.19 3.33
N MET A 623 2.49 -22.87 3.23
CA MET A 623 3.37 -21.86 3.83
C MET A 623 3.43 -21.93 5.37
N LEU A 624 2.28 -22.16 6.04
CA LEU A 624 2.24 -22.28 7.50
C LEU A 624 2.91 -23.57 8.00
N ALA A 625 2.69 -24.71 7.34
CA ALA A 625 3.36 -25.97 7.66
C ALA A 625 4.89 -25.85 7.52
N LYS A 626 5.36 -25.16 6.47
CA LYS A 626 6.79 -24.88 6.27
C LYS A 626 7.36 -23.97 7.37
N LYS A 627 6.63 -22.97 7.86
CA LYS A 627 7.03 -22.21 9.07
C LYS A 627 7.13 -23.13 10.31
N GLY A 628 6.21 -24.08 10.48
CA GLY A 628 6.22 -25.07 11.57
C GLY A 628 7.42 -26.03 11.56
N SER A 629 8.01 -26.28 10.39
CA SER A 629 9.26 -27.07 10.26
C SER A 629 10.53 -26.33 10.72
N GLY A 630 10.41 -25.05 11.09
CA GLY A 630 11.50 -24.20 11.57
C GLY A 630 12.05 -24.64 12.93
N SER A 631 13.24 -25.23 12.91
CA SER A 631 14.02 -25.62 14.10
C SER A 631 14.33 -24.45 15.05
N SER A 632 13.50 -24.23 16.09
CA SER A 632 13.96 -24.05 17.49
C SER A 632 12.83 -23.82 18.50
N ASN A 633 12.74 -24.71 19.49
CA ASN A 633 12.01 -24.63 20.77
C ASN A 633 10.47 -24.45 20.79
N LYS A 634 9.86 -25.08 21.80
CA LYS A 634 8.41 -25.16 22.06
C LYS A 634 7.96 -24.08 23.04
N ASN A 635 6.75 -23.54 22.88
CA ASN A 635 5.62 -23.78 23.80
C ASN A 635 4.34 -23.00 23.41
N ASP A 636 3.21 -23.58 23.84
CA ASP A 636 1.87 -23.00 24.11
C ASP A 636 0.98 -22.42 22.98
N VAL A 637 -0.30 -22.81 23.04
CA VAL A 637 -1.43 -22.45 22.15
C VAL A 637 -2.78 -22.67 22.89
N PRO A 638 -3.70 -21.69 22.89
CA PRO A 638 -5.14 -21.99 22.89
C PRO A 638 -5.97 -21.13 21.88
N GLU A 639 -7.25 -21.47 21.71
CA GLU A 639 -8.18 -20.94 20.68
C GLU A 639 -9.23 -19.92 21.21
N ILE A 640 -10.06 -19.39 20.29
CA ILE A 640 -11.28 -18.59 20.52
C ILE A 640 -12.46 -19.15 19.68
N ASN A 641 -13.71 -18.94 20.13
CA ASN A 641 -14.93 -19.58 19.61
C ASN A 641 -15.84 -18.70 18.71
N SER A 642 -16.70 -19.39 17.92
CA SER A 642 -18.01 -19.00 17.39
C SER A 642 -18.17 -18.17 16.10
N LEU A 643 -18.72 -18.78 15.04
CA LEU A 643 -19.54 -18.12 13.99
C LEU A 643 -20.35 -19.13 13.13
N LEU A 644 -21.42 -18.67 12.48
CA LEU A 644 -22.35 -19.42 11.59
C LEU A 644 -23.07 -18.41 10.65
N GLY A 645 -23.27 -18.64 9.33
CA GLY A 645 -22.70 -19.63 8.41
C GLY A 645 -23.39 -19.62 7.01
N LEU A 646 -22.81 -20.35 6.02
CA LEU A 646 -23.44 -20.90 4.79
C LEU A 646 -24.00 -19.88 3.72
N VAL A 647 -24.03 -20.08 2.39
CA VAL A 647 -23.39 -21.00 1.38
C VAL A 647 -22.97 -20.11 0.15
N SER A 648 -22.66 -20.47 -1.12
CA SER A 648 -22.87 -21.66 -2.00
C SER A 648 -21.82 -21.78 -3.14
N ALA A 649 -22.19 -22.38 -4.29
CA ALA A 649 -21.39 -22.77 -5.47
C ALA A 649 -21.91 -22.10 -6.80
N HIS A 650 -21.34 -22.19 -8.01
CA HIS A 650 -20.18 -22.91 -8.61
C HIS A 650 -19.83 -22.34 -10.02
N ASN A 651 -18.56 -22.34 -10.46
CA ASN A 651 -18.11 -22.72 -11.84
C ASN A 651 -16.59 -22.49 -12.09
N TYR A 652 -15.99 -23.29 -12.98
CA TYR A 652 -14.59 -23.17 -13.44
C TYR A 652 -14.50 -22.82 -14.93
N HIS A 653 -13.65 -21.87 -15.33
CA HIS A 653 -13.36 -21.57 -16.74
C HIS A 653 -11.94 -21.96 -17.16
N ARG A 654 -11.81 -22.45 -18.41
CA ARG A 654 -10.53 -22.61 -19.13
C ARG A 654 -10.39 -21.46 -20.13
N LEU A 655 -9.23 -20.81 -20.21
CA LEU A 655 -8.93 -19.90 -21.32
C LEU A 655 -8.57 -20.66 -22.60
N LEU A 656 -8.98 -20.11 -23.74
CA LEU A 656 -8.47 -20.44 -25.06
C LEU A 656 -8.12 -19.15 -25.81
N THR A 657 -7.25 -19.24 -26.81
CA THR A 657 -6.92 -18.10 -27.66
C THR A 657 -6.68 -18.54 -29.10
N MET A 658 -7.51 -18.06 -30.02
CA MET A 658 -7.24 -18.22 -31.45
C MET A 658 -6.22 -17.18 -31.88
N GLN A 659 -5.05 -17.64 -32.34
CA GLN A 659 -3.97 -16.79 -32.84
C GLN A 659 -3.56 -17.31 -34.21
N THR A 660 -3.60 -16.46 -35.23
CA THR A 660 -3.25 -16.82 -36.61
C THR A 660 -2.01 -16.06 -37.05
N VAL A 661 -0.96 -16.80 -37.45
CA VAL A 661 0.31 -16.24 -37.92
C VAL A 661 0.55 -16.71 -39.35
N ASN A 662 0.56 -15.74 -40.27
CA ASN A 662 0.70 -15.76 -41.74
C ASN A 662 0.32 -17.01 -42.56
N ASP A 663 0.81 -18.22 -42.30
CA ASP A 663 0.54 -19.42 -43.13
C ASP A 663 -0.24 -20.55 -42.45
N ARG A 664 -0.43 -20.53 -41.12
CA ARG A 664 -1.08 -21.63 -40.39
C ARG A 664 -2.53 -21.30 -40.03
N ARG A 665 -3.43 -21.36 -41.02
CA ARG A 665 -4.76 -20.69 -41.00
C ARG A 665 -5.98 -21.54 -40.57
N ASN A 666 -5.82 -22.84 -40.29
CA ASN A 666 -6.87 -23.77 -39.84
C ASN A 666 -6.54 -24.37 -38.45
N ARG A 667 -6.04 -23.57 -37.49
CA ARG A 667 -5.52 -24.08 -36.22
C ARG A 667 -6.13 -23.37 -35.00
N ILE A 668 -6.18 -24.07 -33.88
CA ILE A 668 -6.68 -23.56 -32.59
C ILE A 668 -5.66 -23.90 -31.50
N ARG A 669 -5.34 -22.94 -30.63
CA ARG A 669 -4.45 -23.15 -29.49
C ARG A 669 -5.23 -23.19 -28.19
N ILE A 670 -5.01 -24.25 -27.41
CA ILE A 670 -5.59 -24.45 -26.09
C ILE A 670 -4.44 -24.49 -25.08
N ILE A 671 -4.33 -23.47 -24.24
CA ILE A 671 -3.53 -23.60 -23.03
C ILE A 671 -4.28 -24.50 -22.07
N LYS A 672 -3.72 -25.67 -21.74
CA LYS A 672 -4.25 -26.49 -20.64
C LYS A 672 -3.83 -25.82 -19.34
N PRO A 673 -4.75 -25.49 -18.42
CA PRO A 673 -4.36 -25.12 -17.07
C PRO A 673 -3.60 -26.29 -16.44
N CYS A 674 -2.34 -26.04 -16.10
CA CYS A 674 -1.42 -26.96 -15.43
C CYS A 674 -1.11 -26.42 -14.02
N SER A 675 -0.47 -27.22 -13.16
CA SER A 675 -0.19 -26.87 -11.75
C SER A 675 1.30 -26.92 -11.38
N ASP A 676 2.13 -27.08 -12.40
CA ASP A 676 3.53 -27.48 -12.41
C ASP A 676 4.38 -26.55 -13.30
N ASN A 677 3.81 -25.42 -13.73
CA ASN A 677 4.38 -24.37 -14.58
C ASN A 677 4.79 -24.77 -16.02
N GLU A 678 4.71 -26.04 -16.42
CA GLU A 678 4.91 -26.50 -17.80
C GLU A 678 3.64 -26.33 -18.69
N CYS A 679 2.99 -25.16 -18.61
CA CYS A 679 1.70 -24.89 -19.23
C CYS A 679 1.83 -24.51 -20.72
N ASP A 680 2.20 -25.48 -21.57
CA ASP A 680 2.39 -25.23 -23.00
C ASP A 680 1.06 -25.15 -23.80
N TRP A 681 1.13 -24.52 -24.97
CA TRP A 681 0.01 -24.35 -25.90
C TRP A 681 -0.22 -25.62 -26.73
N VAL A 682 -1.26 -26.36 -26.40
CA VAL A 682 -1.70 -27.49 -27.24
C VAL A 682 -2.33 -26.93 -28.52
N GLU A 683 -1.59 -26.99 -29.61
CA GLU A 683 -2.04 -26.58 -30.95
C GLU A 683 -2.74 -27.73 -31.66
N PHE A 684 -4.01 -27.54 -31.98
CA PHE A 684 -4.82 -28.49 -32.73
C PHE A 684 -4.94 -28.03 -34.18
N GLU A 685 -4.65 -28.94 -35.12
CA GLU A 685 -4.68 -28.67 -36.56
C GLU A 685 -5.99 -29.12 -37.21
N ASN A 686 -6.40 -28.41 -38.26
CA ASN A 686 -7.56 -28.71 -39.12
C ASN A 686 -8.92 -28.82 -38.38
N VAL A 687 -9.05 -28.17 -37.22
CA VAL A 687 -10.28 -28.17 -36.40
C VAL A 687 -11.38 -27.28 -36.99
N LEU A 688 -10.99 -26.22 -37.70
CA LEU A 688 -11.92 -25.28 -38.35
C LEU A 688 -12.26 -25.74 -39.76
N ALA A 689 -13.55 -25.71 -40.12
CA ALA A 689 -14.05 -26.03 -41.45
C ALA A 689 -13.53 -25.06 -42.53
N VAL A 690 -13.23 -23.82 -42.14
CA VAL A 690 -12.71 -22.77 -43.04
C VAL A 690 -11.62 -21.93 -42.38
N LYS A 691 -10.72 -21.37 -43.19
CA LYS A 691 -9.64 -20.48 -42.76
C LYS A 691 -10.23 -19.19 -42.17
N ARG A 692 -10.02 -18.94 -40.88
CA ARG A 692 -10.54 -17.75 -40.16
C ARG A 692 -9.44 -16.71 -39.95
N TRP A 693 -9.72 -15.44 -40.24
CA TRP A 693 -8.89 -14.27 -39.91
C TRP A 693 -9.80 -13.21 -39.26
N TYR A 694 -9.39 -12.58 -38.16
CA TYR A 694 -10.20 -11.60 -37.40
C TYR A 694 -11.62 -12.09 -36.99
N ALA A 695 -11.73 -13.35 -36.56
CA ALA A 695 -12.96 -13.97 -36.06
C ALA A 695 -13.01 -13.97 -34.53
N THR A 696 -14.21 -13.90 -33.94
CA THR A 696 -14.42 -13.96 -32.49
C THR A 696 -14.71 -15.40 -32.06
N ASN A 697 -14.10 -15.85 -30.96
CA ASN A 697 -14.42 -17.13 -30.31
C ASN A 697 -15.10 -16.87 -28.95
N HIS A 698 -16.14 -17.64 -28.62
CA HIS A 698 -16.85 -17.53 -27.33
C HIS A 698 -17.21 -18.92 -26.78
N ILE A 699 -17.27 -19.05 -25.46
CA ILE A 699 -17.68 -20.28 -24.77
C ILE A 699 -19.20 -20.21 -24.51
N LEU A 700 -19.90 -21.33 -24.72
CA LEU A 700 -21.34 -21.47 -24.53
C LEU A 700 -21.66 -22.05 -23.14
N SER A 701 -22.92 -21.95 -22.72
CA SER A 701 -23.40 -22.51 -21.44
C SER A 701 -23.22 -24.02 -21.31
N ASP A 702 -23.22 -24.75 -22.43
CA ASP A 702 -22.96 -26.20 -22.49
C ASP A 702 -21.47 -26.58 -22.63
N GLY A 703 -20.56 -25.60 -22.52
CA GLY A 703 -19.12 -25.80 -22.63
C GLY A 703 -18.57 -26.03 -24.05
N ARG A 704 -19.43 -26.08 -25.08
CA ARG A 704 -18.95 -25.94 -26.47
C ARG A 704 -18.44 -24.52 -26.70
N GLN A 705 -17.79 -24.33 -27.84
CA GLN A 705 -17.38 -23.00 -28.30
C GLN A 705 -17.99 -22.69 -29.65
N ILE A 706 -18.20 -21.40 -29.90
CA ILE A 706 -18.70 -20.86 -31.16
C ILE A 706 -17.67 -19.88 -31.75
N VAL A 707 -17.27 -20.11 -33.00
CA VAL A 707 -16.39 -19.21 -33.74
C VAL A 707 -17.23 -18.45 -34.76
N ILE A 708 -17.29 -17.13 -34.63
CA ILE A 708 -18.20 -16.24 -35.36
C ILE A 708 -17.39 -15.26 -36.21
N GLY A 709 -17.73 -15.18 -37.51
CA GLY A 709 -17.23 -14.15 -38.41
C GLY A 709 -15.79 -14.35 -38.90
N GLY A 710 -15.16 -13.24 -39.27
CA GLY A 710 -13.82 -13.18 -39.88
C GLY A 710 -13.85 -12.82 -41.37
N ILE A 711 -12.66 -12.67 -41.98
CA ILE A 711 -12.52 -12.12 -43.33
C ILE A 711 -13.29 -12.93 -44.36
N ASP A 712 -14.24 -12.24 -45.01
CA ASP A 712 -15.22 -12.79 -45.96
C ASP A 712 -16.07 -13.98 -45.43
N GLN A 713 -16.08 -14.23 -44.11
CA GLN A 713 -16.83 -15.31 -43.46
C GLN A 713 -18.12 -14.81 -42.81
N PHE A 714 -19.23 -14.82 -43.55
CA PHE A 714 -20.58 -14.54 -43.03
C PHE A 714 -21.17 -15.74 -42.24
N LYS A 715 -20.32 -16.45 -41.49
CA LYS A 715 -20.58 -17.82 -41.01
C LYS A 715 -20.10 -18.04 -39.58
N TYR A 716 -20.66 -19.04 -38.92
CA TYR A 716 -20.23 -19.54 -37.62
C TYR A 716 -20.10 -21.06 -37.61
N GLU A 717 -19.31 -21.60 -36.69
CA GLU A 717 -19.13 -23.04 -36.50
C GLU A 717 -18.98 -23.36 -35.01
N PHE A 718 -19.36 -24.58 -34.62
CA PHE A 718 -19.22 -25.07 -33.25
C PHE A 718 -18.02 -26.00 -33.12
N LEU A 719 -17.20 -25.75 -32.10
CA LEU A 719 -16.08 -26.61 -31.73
C LEU A 719 -16.50 -27.60 -30.62
N LEU A 720 -15.68 -28.62 -30.40
CA LEU A 720 -15.86 -29.67 -29.37
C LEU A 720 -17.12 -30.56 -29.54
N LYS A 721 -17.84 -30.46 -30.66
CA LYS A 721 -18.91 -31.38 -31.04
C LYS A 721 -18.33 -32.68 -31.61
N LYS A 722 -18.87 -33.85 -31.24
CA LYS A 722 -18.54 -35.13 -31.91
C LYS A 722 -19.06 -35.10 -33.35
N GLY A 723 -18.16 -35.19 -34.34
CA GLY A 723 -18.48 -35.20 -35.77
C GLY A 723 -17.55 -34.30 -36.58
N ALA A 724 -17.82 -34.15 -37.87
CA ALA A 724 -17.16 -33.16 -38.71
C ALA A 724 -17.59 -31.72 -38.31
N PRO A 725 -16.76 -30.69 -38.52
CA PRO A 725 -17.10 -29.31 -38.18
C PRO A 725 -18.17 -28.77 -39.13
N ASN A 726 -19.42 -28.69 -38.65
CA ASN A 726 -20.52 -28.11 -39.41
C ASN A 726 -20.45 -26.57 -39.41
N LEU A 727 -20.61 -26.00 -40.61
CA LEU A 727 -20.43 -24.57 -40.88
C LEU A 727 -21.76 -23.91 -41.26
N TYR A 728 -22.27 -23.05 -40.39
CA TYR A 728 -23.59 -22.42 -40.45
C TYR A 728 -23.47 -20.97 -40.94
N THR A 729 -24.50 -20.45 -41.64
CA THR A 729 -24.52 -19.06 -42.13
C THR A 729 -25.22 -18.14 -41.11
N LEU A 730 -24.72 -16.92 -40.93
CA LEU A 730 -25.36 -15.91 -40.07
C LEU A 730 -25.72 -14.63 -40.87
N PRO A 731 -26.98 -14.52 -41.38
CA PRO A 731 -27.57 -13.37 -42.07
C PRO A 731 -26.87 -12.02 -41.87
N PHE A 732 -27.05 -11.58 -40.64
CA PHE A 732 -26.56 -10.36 -40.00
C PHE A 732 -25.09 -9.99 -40.29
N LEU A 733 -24.17 -10.95 -40.40
CA LEU A 733 -22.76 -10.66 -40.73
C LEU A 733 -22.57 -10.25 -42.20
N LYS A 734 -23.48 -10.63 -43.09
CA LYS A 734 -23.49 -10.13 -44.48
C LYS A 734 -24.10 -8.72 -44.53
N GLU A 735 -25.17 -8.50 -43.79
CA GLU A 735 -25.93 -7.24 -43.72
C GLU A 735 -25.19 -6.10 -43.00
N THR A 736 -24.18 -6.42 -42.18
CA THR A 736 -23.35 -5.43 -41.45
C THR A 736 -22.07 -5.02 -42.20
N ARG A 737 -21.84 -5.52 -43.42
CA ARG A 737 -20.69 -5.12 -44.26
C ARG A 737 -21.04 -3.87 -45.07
N ASP A 738 -20.30 -2.77 -44.85
CA ASP A 738 -20.58 -1.49 -45.53
C ASP A 738 -20.34 -1.53 -47.05
N THR A 739 -19.28 -2.21 -47.51
CA THR A 739 -18.94 -2.33 -48.94
C THR A 739 -18.20 -3.64 -49.25
N PRO A 740 -18.13 -4.08 -50.52
CA PRO A 740 -17.29 -5.21 -50.91
C PRO A 740 -15.81 -5.06 -50.51
N ASN A 741 -15.28 -3.83 -50.52
CA ASN A 741 -13.84 -3.58 -50.32
C ASN A 741 -13.45 -3.23 -48.87
N ILE A 742 -14.41 -3.04 -47.95
CA ILE A 742 -14.15 -2.64 -46.56
C ILE A 742 -15.03 -3.47 -45.60
N GLN A 743 -14.39 -4.25 -44.73
CA GLN A 743 -15.03 -5.13 -43.76
C GLN A 743 -14.96 -4.53 -42.35
N ASN A 744 -15.94 -3.69 -42.01
CA ASN A 744 -16.03 -2.99 -40.72
C ASN A 744 -16.67 -3.81 -39.59
N ASN A 745 -16.91 -5.11 -39.82
CA ASN A 745 -17.58 -6.04 -38.92
C ASN A 745 -16.68 -7.21 -38.46
N LEU A 746 -15.37 -7.03 -38.55
CA LEU A 746 -14.37 -8.00 -38.07
C LEU A 746 -14.19 -7.89 -36.55
N TYR A 747 -13.90 -9.01 -35.89
CA TYR A 747 -14.05 -9.18 -34.43
C TYR A 747 -15.40 -8.62 -33.91
N PRO A 748 -16.56 -9.22 -34.29
CA PRO A 748 -17.83 -8.87 -33.69
C PRO A 748 -17.81 -9.12 -32.17
N TYR A 749 -18.41 -8.25 -31.37
CA TYR A 749 -18.49 -8.46 -29.93
C TYR A 749 -19.60 -9.46 -29.61
N VAL A 750 -19.27 -10.51 -28.87
CA VAL A 750 -20.15 -11.65 -28.59
C VAL A 750 -20.20 -11.86 -27.07
N PHE A 751 -21.41 -11.84 -26.50
CA PHE A 751 -21.64 -12.09 -25.08
C PHE A 751 -22.80 -13.07 -24.91
N LEU A 752 -22.57 -14.15 -24.16
CA LEU A 752 -23.64 -15.02 -23.65
C LEU A 752 -24.45 -14.28 -22.59
N ILE A 753 -25.78 -14.29 -22.74
CA ILE A 753 -26.75 -13.66 -21.84
C ILE A 753 -27.37 -14.74 -20.94
N GLY A 754 -27.95 -14.33 -19.79
CA GLY A 754 -28.45 -15.24 -18.75
C GLY A 754 -29.64 -16.15 -19.14
N ASP A 755 -30.23 -15.93 -20.31
CA ASP A 755 -31.24 -16.78 -20.95
C ASP A 755 -30.64 -17.84 -21.88
N GLY A 756 -29.31 -17.89 -22.00
CA GLY A 756 -28.58 -18.79 -22.89
C GLY A 756 -28.42 -18.28 -24.32
N ASN A 757 -28.95 -17.11 -24.68
CA ASN A 757 -28.80 -16.51 -26.00
C ASN A 757 -27.49 -15.71 -26.15
N LEU A 758 -27.06 -15.48 -27.39
CA LEU A 758 -25.87 -14.66 -27.68
C LEU A 758 -26.28 -13.25 -28.11
N PHE A 759 -25.86 -12.23 -27.37
CA PHE A 759 -25.82 -10.87 -27.89
C PHE A 759 -24.61 -10.75 -28.85
N ILE A 760 -24.87 -10.38 -30.10
CA ILE A 760 -23.85 -10.20 -31.14
C ILE A 760 -23.92 -8.77 -31.67
N PHE A 761 -22.84 -8.01 -31.51
CA PHE A 761 -22.68 -6.67 -32.09
C PHE A 761 -21.66 -6.71 -33.23
N ALA A 762 -22.01 -6.17 -34.40
CA ALA A 762 -21.18 -6.16 -35.60
C ALA A 762 -21.32 -4.85 -36.38
N ASN A 763 -20.20 -4.28 -36.84
CA ASN A 763 -20.10 -2.93 -37.41
C ASN A 763 -20.66 -1.86 -36.45
N ASN A 764 -21.94 -1.53 -36.62
CA ASN A 764 -22.69 -0.50 -35.90
C ASN A 764 -24.07 -1.01 -35.41
N ARG A 765 -24.36 -2.32 -35.56
CA ARG A 765 -25.64 -2.98 -35.26
C ARG A 765 -25.48 -4.04 -34.17
N SER A 766 -26.59 -4.47 -33.56
CA SER A 766 -26.61 -5.67 -32.71
C SER A 766 -27.91 -6.48 -32.78
N ILE A 767 -27.77 -7.78 -32.51
CA ILE A 767 -28.86 -8.76 -32.41
C ILE A 767 -28.73 -9.58 -31.12
N LEU A 768 -29.85 -10.18 -30.69
CA LEU A 768 -29.89 -11.35 -29.82
C LEU A 768 -30.13 -12.57 -30.72
N PHE A 769 -29.26 -13.57 -30.61
CA PHE A 769 -29.21 -14.73 -31.50
C PHE A 769 -29.30 -16.03 -30.69
N ASP A 770 -30.30 -16.84 -31.04
CA ASP A 770 -30.41 -18.22 -30.58
C ASP A 770 -29.62 -19.09 -31.56
N TYR A 771 -28.46 -19.56 -31.10
CA TYR A 771 -27.57 -20.42 -31.90
C TYR A 771 -28.01 -21.88 -31.92
N SER A 772 -28.97 -22.28 -31.09
CA SER A 772 -29.53 -23.63 -31.07
C SER A 772 -30.54 -23.79 -32.20
N ASN A 773 -31.45 -22.84 -32.35
CA ASN A 773 -32.44 -22.79 -33.44
C ASN A 773 -31.96 -21.97 -34.66
N SER A 774 -30.77 -21.36 -34.60
CA SER A 774 -30.11 -20.62 -35.69
C SER A 774 -30.86 -19.36 -36.18
N ASN A 775 -31.64 -18.73 -35.30
CA ASN A 775 -32.52 -17.61 -35.60
C ASN A 775 -32.19 -16.34 -34.80
N VAL A 776 -32.53 -15.18 -35.38
CA VAL A 776 -32.45 -13.90 -34.68
C VAL A 776 -33.69 -13.75 -33.80
N VAL A 777 -33.49 -13.76 -32.48
CA VAL A 777 -34.55 -13.57 -31.47
C VAL A 777 -35.00 -12.11 -31.45
N LYS A 778 -34.05 -11.18 -31.59
CA LYS A 778 -34.31 -9.73 -31.54
C LYS A 778 -33.22 -8.94 -32.26
N THR A 779 -33.61 -7.87 -32.94
CA THR A 779 -32.68 -6.85 -33.45
C THR A 779 -32.78 -5.59 -32.57
N TYR A 780 -31.65 -4.97 -32.27
CA TYR A 780 -31.58 -3.72 -31.51
C TYR A 780 -31.35 -2.53 -32.44
N PRO A 781 -31.70 -1.29 -32.03
CA PRO A 781 -31.46 -0.09 -32.84
C PRO A 781 -29.98 0.07 -33.21
N ASP A 782 -29.72 0.47 -34.47
CA ASP A 782 -28.39 0.85 -34.96
C ASP A 782 -27.79 1.97 -34.09
N MET A 783 -26.46 1.99 -33.96
CA MET A 783 -25.75 3.03 -33.22
C MET A 783 -26.04 4.44 -33.80
N PRO A 784 -26.49 5.42 -33.00
CA PRO A 784 -27.06 6.67 -33.54
C PRO A 784 -26.17 7.55 -34.43
N SER A 785 -24.83 7.39 -34.38
CA SER A 785 -23.92 8.11 -35.29
C SER A 785 -23.63 7.37 -36.61
N GLY A 786 -24.16 6.15 -36.77
CA GLY A 786 -23.94 5.29 -37.93
C GLY A 786 -22.52 4.73 -38.08
N ASP A 787 -21.57 5.15 -37.25
CA ASP A 787 -20.15 4.77 -37.33
C ASP A 787 -19.88 3.31 -36.94
N PRO A 788 -18.90 2.65 -37.56
CA PRO A 788 -18.36 1.38 -37.08
C PRO A 788 -17.73 1.47 -35.68
N ARG A 789 -17.84 0.38 -34.94
CA ARG A 789 -17.20 0.15 -33.62
C ARG A 789 -16.43 -1.17 -33.54
N CYS A 790 -16.56 -2.07 -34.51
CA CYS A 790 -15.75 -3.30 -34.62
C CYS A 790 -14.44 -3.03 -35.39
N TYR A 791 -13.58 -4.02 -35.58
CA TYR A 791 -12.34 -3.87 -36.36
C TYR A 791 -12.66 -3.58 -37.85
N PRO A 792 -11.94 -2.67 -38.55
CA PRO A 792 -10.70 -1.98 -38.15
C PRO A 792 -10.91 -0.69 -37.34
N SER A 793 -12.14 -0.36 -36.94
CA SER A 793 -12.47 0.88 -36.23
C SER A 793 -12.34 0.79 -34.70
N THR A 794 -11.64 -0.22 -34.16
CA THR A 794 -11.09 -0.25 -32.79
C THR A 794 -11.94 0.38 -31.69
N GLY A 795 -13.23 0.04 -31.60
CA GLY A 795 -14.03 0.27 -30.41
C GLY A 795 -13.70 -0.74 -29.31
N SER A 796 -14.55 -0.78 -28.28
CA SER A 796 -14.58 -1.88 -27.31
C SER A 796 -16.01 -2.04 -26.80
N ALA A 797 -16.34 -3.23 -26.28
CA ALA A 797 -17.60 -3.48 -25.62
C ALA A 797 -17.38 -4.31 -24.35
N VAL A 798 -18.26 -4.15 -23.38
CA VAL A 798 -18.27 -4.93 -22.14
C VAL A 798 -19.71 -5.21 -21.71
N LEU A 799 -19.99 -6.47 -21.36
CA LEU A 799 -21.19 -6.84 -20.62
C LEU A 799 -21.00 -6.41 -19.16
N LEU A 800 -21.87 -5.52 -18.67
CA LEU A 800 -21.90 -5.13 -17.27
C LEU A 800 -22.49 -6.26 -16.40
N PRO A 801 -22.23 -6.30 -15.08
CA PRO A 801 -22.74 -7.34 -14.20
C PRO A 801 -24.25 -7.54 -14.34
N LEU A 802 -24.66 -8.80 -14.48
CA LEU A 802 -26.07 -9.19 -14.62
C LEU A 802 -26.86 -8.79 -13.37
N LYS A 803 -28.01 -8.16 -13.57
CA LYS A 803 -28.91 -7.66 -12.53
C LYS A 803 -30.11 -8.60 -12.40
N ASN A 804 -30.72 -8.61 -11.21
CA ASN A 804 -31.94 -9.35 -10.90
C ASN A 804 -31.84 -10.89 -11.07
N LEU A 805 -30.68 -11.48 -10.74
CA LEU A 805 -30.39 -12.93 -10.87
C LEU A 805 -31.33 -13.89 -10.10
N GLN A 806 -32.25 -13.37 -9.26
CA GLN A 806 -33.26 -14.15 -8.53
C GLN A 806 -34.70 -13.79 -8.94
N ALA A 807 -34.88 -12.98 -9.99
CA ALA A 807 -36.18 -12.61 -10.56
C ALA A 807 -36.49 -13.48 -11.80
N PRO A 808 -37.77 -13.60 -12.22
CA PRO A 808 -38.16 -14.32 -13.45
C PRO A 808 -37.70 -13.63 -14.76
N PHE A 809 -36.88 -12.59 -14.66
CA PHE A 809 -36.19 -11.96 -15.77
C PHE A 809 -34.79 -11.51 -15.33
N VAL A 810 -33.77 -11.91 -16.08
CA VAL A 810 -32.40 -11.42 -15.89
C VAL A 810 -32.23 -10.14 -16.69
N GLU A 811 -31.71 -9.08 -16.06
CA GLU A 811 -31.39 -7.84 -16.74
C GLU A 811 -29.90 -7.79 -17.10
N ALA A 812 -29.61 -7.73 -18.39
CA ALA A 812 -28.26 -7.53 -18.93
C ALA A 812 -28.12 -6.11 -19.52
N GLU A 813 -26.90 -5.58 -19.47
CA GLU A 813 -26.59 -4.24 -20.01
C GLU A 813 -25.22 -4.29 -20.67
N VAL A 814 -25.15 -4.01 -21.98
CA VAL A 814 -23.90 -4.00 -22.74
C VAL A 814 -23.49 -2.56 -23.03
N LEU A 815 -22.32 -2.18 -22.54
CA LEU A 815 -21.73 -0.87 -22.79
C LEU A 815 -20.75 -0.98 -23.97
N VAL A 816 -21.06 -0.31 -25.08
CA VAL A 816 -20.16 -0.20 -26.24
C VAL A 816 -19.49 1.16 -26.23
N CYS A 817 -18.17 1.17 -26.01
CA CYS A 817 -17.36 2.36 -25.87
C CYS A 817 -16.88 2.91 -27.23
N CYS A 818 -16.71 4.24 -27.29
CA CYS A 818 -16.34 4.95 -28.51
C CYS A 818 -14.84 4.82 -28.85
N GLY A 819 -14.54 4.26 -30.02
CA GLY A 819 -13.19 4.27 -30.62
C GLY A 819 -13.15 4.44 -32.15
N GLY A 820 -14.32 4.56 -32.80
CA GLY A 820 -14.43 4.45 -34.26
C GLY A 820 -14.07 5.71 -35.03
N SER A 821 -13.26 5.52 -36.08
CA SER A 821 -13.05 6.51 -37.13
C SER A 821 -14.31 6.63 -38.03
N PRO A 822 -14.70 7.84 -38.49
CA PRO A 822 -15.89 8.03 -39.32
C PRO A 822 -15.89 7.18 -40.60
N LYS A 823 -17.08 6.81 -41.08
CA LYS A 823 -17.24 6.02 -42.32
C LYS A 823 -16.45 6.64 -43.49
N GLY A 824 -15.63 5.82 -44.14
CA GLY A 824 -14.73 6.21 -45.25
C GLY A 824 -13.33 6.72 -44.85
N SER A 825 -13.04 6.96 -43.56
CA SER A 825 -11.78 7.62 -43.16
C SER A 825 -10.59 6.69 -42.86
N ALA A 826 -10.73 5.38 -43.08
CA ALA A 826 -9.75 4.34 -42.70
C ALA A 826 -8.32 4.49 -43.28
N ALA A 827 -8.11 5.39 -44.26
CA ALA A 827 -6.80 5.71 -44.83
C ALA A 827 -6.18 7.04 -44.34
N LYS A 828 -6.93 7.95 -43.69
CA LYS A 828 -6.45 9.30 -43.33
C LYS A 828 -7.11 9.86 -42.06
N ALA A 829 -6.42 9.77 -40.93
CA ALA A 829 -6.87 10.33 -39.64
C ALA A 829 -5.73 11.02 -38.84
N LYS A 830 -5.08 12.05 -39.40
CA LYS A 830 -4.30 13.02 -38.60
C LYS A 830 -5.23 14.15 -38.12
N ASN A 831 -5.10 14.52 -36.84
CA ASN A 831 -5.61 15.74 -36.20
C ASN A 831 -7.07 16.17 -36.49
N LYS A 832 -8.00 15.78 -35.60
CA LYS A 832 -9.13 16.66 -35.20
C LYS A 832 -9.68 16.23 -33.84
N LYS A 833 -9.84 17.18 -32.91
CA LYS A 833 -10.53 16.96 -31.63
C LYS A 833 -12.04 17.03 -31.84
N LYS A 834 -12.77 16.04 -31.31
CA LYS A 834 -14.18 16.17 -30.90
C LYS A 834 -14.37 15.42 -29.57
N SER A 835 -15.31 15.87 -28.77
CA SER A 835 -15.80 15.16 -27.59
C SER A 835 -16.75 14.04 -28.03
N TYR A 836 -16.69 12.89 -27.35
CA TYR A 836 -17.57 11.75 -27.59
C TYR A 836 -18.30 11.41 -26.29
N ILE A 837 -19.63 11.49 -26.30
CA ILE A 837 -20.48 11.07 -25.19
C ILE A 837 -20.62 9.55 -25.25
N CYS A 838 -20.26 8.85 -24.17
CA CYS A 838 -20.59 7.43 -24.02
C CYS A 838 -22.04 7.28 -23.55
N ARG A 839 -22.73 6.23 -24.01
CA ARG A 839 -24.14 5.95 -23.72
C ARG A 839 -24.36 4.44 -23.69
N SER A 840 -25.13 3.90 -22.74
CA SER A 840 -25.49 2.48 -22.76
C SER A 840 -26.54 2.17 -23.83
N ILE A 841 -26.53 0.94 -24.36
CA ILE A 841 -27.43 0.50 -25.43
C ILE A 841 -28.62 -0.29 -24.84
N GLY A 842 -29.44 0.42 -24.07
CA GLY A 842 -30.74 -0.06 -23.60
C GLY A 842 -30.72 -1.17 -22.55
N TYR A 843 -31.90 -1.46 -22.00
CA TYR A 843 -32.12 -2.54 -21.03
C TYR A 843 -32.42 -3.84 -21.78
N LEU A 844 -31.62 -4.89 -21.55
CA LEU A 844 -31.92 -6.24 -22.02
C LEU A 844 -32.72 -6.96 -20.94
N ARG A 845 -34.06 -6.99 -21.08
CA ARG A 845 -34.89 -7.95 -20.35
C ARG A 845 -35.03 -9.23 -21.16
N ALA A 846 -34.55 -10.34 -20.61
CA ALA A 846 -34.89 -11.68 -21.06
C ALA A 846 -35.88 -12.29 -20.05
N HIS A 847 -37.02 -12.79 -20.53
CA HIS A 847 -37.98 -13.52 -19.70
C HIS A 847 -37.57 -15.00 -19.62
N GLN A 848 -37.59 -15.58 -18.42
CA GLN A 848 -37.59 -17.04 -18.28
C GLN A 848 -38.98 -17.56 -18.63
N ASN A 849 -39.12 -18.13 -19.83
CA ASN A 849 -40.27 -18.95 -20.20
C ASN A 849 -39.86 -20.43 -20.12
N ASN A 850 -40.15 -21.05 -18.97
CA ASN A 850 -40.04 -22.49 -18.65
C ASN A 850 -38.78 -23.22 -19.16
#